data_AF-A0A926W413-F1
#
_entry.id   AF-A0A926W413-F1
#
_cell.length_a   1.000
_cell.length_b   1.000
_cell.length_c   1.000
_cell.angle_alpha   90.00
_cell.angle_beta   90.00
_cell.angle_gamma   90.00
#
_symmetry.space_group_name_H-M   'P 1'
#
loop_
_entity.id
_entity.type
_entity.pdbx_description
1 polymer ?
#
loop_
_entity_poly.entity_id
_entity_poly.type
_entity_poly.pdbx_seq_one_letter_code
_entity_poly.pdbx_strand_id
1 'polypeptide(L)'
;MSVHIFGIRHHGPGSARSLCQALDALQPDIVLVEGPPDAQAALPLLVHSQMRPPVALLVYAPDNPQQAVYYPFAVFSPEWQAIRYGLQQQIPVRFMDLPQAHRFALSQAAESEESKQQETEVQETEAVDAAGATHPPAYRTDPLSLLAQAAGYGDGERWWEHLVEQRQDSTELFAAILAAMTVLRTEVKEEVAWADPLEAYREAYMRKTLREAQKGGFERIAVVCGAWHAPALAQMPPAKEDNALLKGLPKCKVEATWVPWTYGHLLMSSGYGAGIESPGWYHHLWKQGEKRQKDNSTANSSIRWMTKVARLLRSQDLDASSASVIEAVRLAETLAALRDLPLPGLSELNEATQTVLCFGDALPMRLIHRQLIVGERLGQVPDETPMVPLQQDLQRQQKRLRLKPEANERLLDLDLRKPGDRERSHLLHRLTLLNLPWGQPQSAGNTKGTFRESWRMQWQPEFAVRLIEAGIWGNTIEIAATARTCDRANKADLPILTQLIDQTLLAELPQAINHLMNRLQSEAALASDITHLMSALPPLVNVVRYGTVRQFETEVIGHVVEGLITRICIGLPVAAASLDDEAAATLYSLIISVHGAIGLLQNAEALTMWQGVLAQMADQQGLHGLLSGRCCRLLFEAGVFQAEDTARRLGLALSTAAEPAQAATWIEGFLSGSGLLLLHNPALWQVLDHWVAGLPADTFIALLPLLRRTFSTFPAPERRQMGERVRQGNENPQVLVPAGEFDCDRADAVLPLVAQLLGLSL
;
A
#
# COMPACT_ATOMS: atom_id res chain seq x y z
N MET A 1 3.92 -1.35 -55.21
CA MET A 1 3.48 -1.32 -53.80
C MET A 1 3.94 -2.60 -53.11
N SER A 2 4.82 -2.49 -52.12
CA SER A 2 5.28 -3.59 -51.27
C SER A 2 4.92 -3.29 -49.81
N VAL A 3 4.19 -4.20 -49.18
CA VAL A 3 3.88 -4.16 -47.74
C VAL A 3 4.86 -5.09 -47.03
N HIS A 4 5.55 -4.57 -46.02
CA HIS A 4 6.50 -5.34 -45.21
C HIS A 4 5.98 -5.40 -43.78
N ILE A 5 5.73 -6.61 -43.28
CA ILE A 5 5.15 -6.85 -41.96
C ILE A 5 6.25 -7.31 -41.01
N PHE A 6 6.44 -6.54 -39.96
CA PHE A 6 7.41 -6.76 -38.91
C PHE A 6 6.68 -7.20 -37.64
N GLY A 7 6.52 -8.52 -37.50
CA GLY A 7 6.00 -9.13 -36.28
C GLY A 7 7.02 -9.03 -35.15
N ILE A 8 6.65 -8.36 -34.06
CA ILE A 8 7.53 -8.07 -32.93
C ILE A 8 6.99 -8.64 -31.62
N ARG A 9 7.87 -8.74 -30.63
CA ARG A 9 7.49 -8.79 -29.23
C ARG A 9 7.64 -7.40 -28.61
N HIS A 10 6.65 -6.98 -27.83
CA HIS A 10 6.70 -5.73 -27.07
C HIS A 10 7.93 -5.76 -26.15
N HIS A 11 8.78 -4.73 -26.21
CA HIS A 11 9.95 -4.53 -25.32
C HIS A 11 11.16 -5.50 -25.50
N GLY A 12 11.48 -5.93 -26.72
CA GLY A 12 12.68 -6.73 -27.02
C GLY A 12 13.88 -5.95 -27.61
N PRO A 13 15.08 -5.94 -26.99
CA PRO A 13 16.23 -5.20 -27.50
C PRO A 13 16.82 -5.75 -28.80
N GLY A 14 16.74 -7.06 -29.06
CA GLY A 14 17.14 -7.67 -30.32
C GLY A 14 16.11 -7.40 -31.41
N SER A 15 14.83 -7.60 -31.11
CA SER A 15 13.72 -7.24 -32.00
C SER A 15 13.79 -5.78 -32.44
N ALA A 16 14.07 -4.86 -31.52
CA ALA A 16 14.21 -3.44 -31.81
C ALA A 16 15.40 -3.13 -32.71
N ARG A 17 16.55 -3.80 -32.52
CA ARG A 17 17.73 -3.61 -33.40
C ARG A 17 17.47 -4.13 -34.81
N SER A 18 16.91 -5.33 -34.92
CA SER A 18 16.54 -5.93 -36.21
C SER A 18 15.51 -5.08 -36.95
N LEU A 19 14.56 -4.50 -36.22
CA LEU A 19 13.58 -3.58 -36.81
C LEU A 19 14.23 -2.30 -37.32
N CYS A 20 15.12 -1.66 -36.54
CA CYS A 20 15.86 -0.49 -37.02
C CYS A 20 16.62 -0.80 -38.32
N GLN A 21 17.35 -1.92 -38.37
CA GLN A 21 18.08 -2.35 -39.57
C GLN A 21 17.16 -2.61 -40.75
N ALA A 22 16.00 -3.23 -40.52
CA ALA A 22 15.01 -3.49 -41.55
C ALA A 22 14.38 -2.20 -42.09
N LEU A 23 14.10 -1.21 -41.23
CA LEU A 23 13.58 0.09 -41.63
C LEU A 23 14.63 0.88 -42.43
N ASP A 24 15.89 0.84 -42.00
CA ASP A 24 17.01 1.47 -42.71
C ASP A 24 17.20 0.86 -44.11
N ALA A 25 17.06 -0.47 -44.25
CA ALA A 25 17.17 -1.14 -45.54
C ALA A 25 15.95 -0.91 -46.45
N LEU A 26 14.74 -0.91 -45.87
CA LEU A 26 13.49 -0.74 -46.60
C LEU A 26 13.28 0.70 -47.09
N GLN A 27 13.70 1.69 -46.29
CA GLN A 27 13.41 3.11 -46.50
C GLN A 27 11.90 3.36 -46.74
N PRO A 28 11.02 3.05 -45.77
CA PRO A 28 9.58 3.13 -45.98
C PRO A 28 9.11 4.56 -46.26
N ASP A 29 7.99 4.70 -46.97
CA ASP A 29 7.30 5.98 -47.17
C ASP A 29 6.13 6.20 -46.19
N ILE A 30 5.77 5.17 -45.42
CA ILE A 30 4.89 5.25 -44.25
C ILE A 30 5.21 4.12 -43.26
N VAL A 31 5.08 4.42 -41.96
CA VAL A 31 5.19 3.43 -40.89
C VAL A 31 3.84 3.31 -40.18
N LEU A 32 3.22 2.14 -40.24
CA LEU A 32 2.03 1.79 -39.48
C LEU A 32 2.46 1.03 -38.23
N VAL A 33 2.01 1.47 -37.05
CA VAL A 33 2.40 0.90 -35.76
C VAL A 33 1.16 0.46 -35.00
N GLU A 34 1.19 -0.75 -34.44
CA GLU A 34 0.16 -1.21 -33.52
C GLU A 34 0.14 -0.30 -32.27
N GLY A 35 -0.98 0.40 -32.12
CA GLY A 35 -1.24 1.31 -31.03
C GLY A 35 -2.53 2.07 -31.29
N PRO A 36 -3.06 2.80 -30.30
CA PRO A 36 -4.40 3.39 -30.36
C PRO A 36 -4.43 4.65 -31.24
N PRO A 37 -5.25 4.71 -32.30
CA PRO A 37 -5.41 5.91 -33.13
C PRO A 37 -5.83 7.16 -32.35
N ASP A 38 -6.52 6.99 -31.21
CA ASP A 38 -6.92 8.09 -30.32
C ASP A 38 -5.71 8.90 -29.80
N ALA A 39 -4.53 8.30 -29.78
CA ALA A 39 -3.30 8.93 -29.31
C ALA A 39 -2.41 9.50 -30.43
N GLN A 40 -2.86 9.48 -31.68
CA GLN A 40 -2.08 9.93 -32.83
C GLN A 40 -1.53 11.35 -32.67
N ALA A 41 -2.30 12.26 -32.05
CA ALA A 41 -1.90 13.64 -31.82
C ALA A 41 -0.74 13.81 -30.82
N ALA A 42 -0.49 12.80 -29.98
CA ALA A 42 0.57 12.83 -28.97
C ALA A 42 1.94 12.39 -29.52
N LEU A 43 2.00 11.78 -30.71
CA LEU A 43 3.24 11.26 -31.31
C LEU A 43 4.37 12.29 -31.52
N PRO A 44 4.12 13.55 -31.91
CA PRO A 44 5.20 14.50 -32.17
C PRO A 44 6.14 14.73 -30.97
N LEU A 45 5.66 14.54 -29.73
CA LEU A 45 6.45 14.73 -28.52
C LEU A 45 7.59 13.69 -28.35
N LEU A 46 7.57 12.57 -29.08
CA LEU A 46 8.53 11.46 -28.92
C LEU A 46 9.95 11.83 -29.36
N VAL A 47 10.08 12.80 -30.25
CA VAL A 47 11.39 13.31 -30.71
C VAL A 47 11.88 14.50 -29.90
N HIS A 48 11.09 14.97 -28.93
CA HIS A 48 11.48 16.08 -28.05
C HIS A 48 12.68 15.70 -27.18
N SER A 49 13.62 16.63 -26.99
CA SER A 49 14.91 16.38 -26.30
C SER A 49 14.78 15.98 -24.82
N GLN A 50 13.72 16.44 -24.15
CA GLN A 50 13.40 16.08 -22.76
C GLN A 50 12.70 14.72 -22.63
N MET A 51 12.19 14.14 -23.72
CA MET A 51 11.49 12.86 -23.68
C MET A 51 12.49 11.72 -23.45
N ARG A 52 12.38 11.03 -22.30
CA ARG A 52 13.30 9.95 -21.90
C ARG A 52 12.51 8.75 -21.38
N PRO A 53 12.49 7.61 -22.09
CA PRO A 53 11.81 6.41 -21.60
C PRO A 53 12.50 5.82 -20.35
N PRO A 54 11.79 5.09 -19.47
CA PRO A 54 10.44 4.55 -19.68
C PRO A 54 9.32 5.60 -19.56
N VAL A 55 8.46 5.68 -20.58
CA VAL A 55 7.27 6.54 -20.59
C VAL A 55 6.08 5.71 -21.02
N ALA A 56 4.88 6.11 -20.65
CA ALA A 56 3.66 5.46 -21.11
C ALA A 56 2.76 6.47 -21.80
N LEU A 57 2.12 6.02 -22.86
CA LEU A 57 1.01 6.73 -23.45
C LEU A 57 -0.25 6.34 -22.66
N LEU A 58 -0.80 7.31 -21.94
CA LEU A 58 -2.00 7.18 -21.15
C LEU A 58 -3.21 7.57 -22.02
N VAL A 59 -4.17 6.66 -22.18
CA VAL A 59 -5.48 6.95 -22.78
C VAL A 59 -6.56 6.73 -21.72
N TYR A 60 -7.40 7.73 -21.47
CA TYR A 60 -8.41 7.70 -20.42
C TYR A 60 -9.73 8.32 -20.88
N ALA A 61 -10.84 7.94 -20.23
CA ALA A 61 -12.14 8.59 -20.40
C ALA A 61 -12.22 9.83 -19.49
N PRO A 62 -12.39 11.06 -20.00
CA PRO A 62 -12.45 12.26 -19.17
C PRO A 62 -13.58 12.27 -18.14
N ASP A 63 -14.71 11.65 -18.48
CA ASP A 63 -15.91 11.58 -17.62
C ASP A 63 -15.76 10.52 -16.51
N ASN A 64 -14.85 9.55 -16.70
CA ASN A 64 -14.49 8.55 -15.69
C ASN A 64 -12.99 8.23 -15.79
N PRO A 65 -12.10 9.05 -15.19
CA PRO A 65 -10.65 8.91 -15.33
C PRO A 65 -10.08 7.58 -14.84
N GLN A 66 -10.81 6.84 -13.99
CA GLN A 66 -10.42 5.49 -13.55
C GLN A 66 -10.43 4.49 -14.71
N GLN A 67 -11.26 4.73 -15.73
CA GLN A 67 -11.22 3.98 -16.97
C GLN A 67 -10.08 4.51 -17.85
N ALA A 68 -8.90 3.94 -17.63
CA ALA A 68 -7.66 4.31 -18.28
C ALA A 68 -6.84 3.08 -18.69
N VAL A 69 -6.03 3.23 -19.74
CA VAL A 69 -5.06 2.24 -20.18
C VAL A 69 -3.71 2.92 -20.41
N TYR A 70 -2.64 2.20 -20.09
CA TYR A 70 -1.27 2.63 -20.32
C TYR A 70 -0.65 1.77 -21.42
N TYR A 71 -0.04 2.41 -22.40
CA TYR A 71 0.82 1.76 -23.39
C TYR A 71 2.26 2.14 -23.07
N PRO A 72 2.99 1.30 -22.33
CA PRO A 72 4.33 1.62 -21.90
C PRO A 72 5.34 1.48 -23.04
N PHE A 73 6.38 2.30 -23.00
CA PHE A 73 7.49 2.27 -23.95
C PHE A 73 8.81 2.38 -23.20
N ALA A 74 9.77 1.54 -23.60
CA ALA A 74 11.15 1.60 -23.18
C ALA A 74 12.03 2.01 -24.36
N VAL A 75 13.29 2.39 -24.08
CA VAL A 75 14.26 2.67 -25.15
C VAL A 75 14.51 1.46 -26.05
N PHE A 76 14.23 0.25 -25.57
CA PHE A 76 14.39 -0.99 -26.30
C PHE A 76 13.06 -1.56 -26.83
N SER A 77 11.98 -0.78 -26.81
CA SER A 77 10.73 -1.16 -27.48
C SER A 77 10.87 -0.99 -29.00
N PRO A 78 10.58 -2.02 -29.81
CA PRO A 78 10.65 -1.89 -31.27
C PRO A 78 9.72 -0.78 -31.82
N GLU A 79 8.53 -0.65 -31.27
CA GLU A 79 7.52 0.36 -31.62
C GLU A 79 8.04 1.78 -31.31
N TRP A 80 8.66 1.96 -30.14
CA TRP A 80 9.31 3.21 -29.78
C TRP A 80 10.37 3.60 -30.82
N GLN A 81 11.18 2.64 -31.26
CA GLN A 81 12.19 2.87 -32.28
C GLN A 81 11.58 3.16 -33.65
N ALA A 82 10.54 2.43 -34.05
CA ALA A 82 9.86 2.63 -35.33
C ALA A 82 9.21 4.01 -35.43
N ILE A 83 8.51 4.45 -34.37
CA ILE A 83 7.89 5.77 -34.32
C ILE A 83 8.95 6.86 -34.37
N ARG A 84 10.03 6.74 -33.56
CA ARG A 84 11.12 7.72 -33.58
C ARG A 84 11.83 7.78 -34.92
N TYR A 85 12.07 6.64 -35.56
CA TYR A 85 12.64 6.57 -36.91
C TYR A 85 11.79 7.36 -37.90
N GLY A 86 10.48 7.07 -37.95
CA GLY A 86 9.57 7.76 -38.88
C GLY A 86 9.52 9.27 -38.63
N LEU A 87 9.36 9.69 -37.38
CA LEU A 87 9.31 11.11 -37.02
C LEU A 87 10.62 11.85 -37.31
N GLN A 88 11.78 11.23 -37.07
CA GLN A 88 13.09 11.83 -37.35
C GLN A 88 13.35 11.99 -38.84
N GLN A 89 12.90 11.04 -39.66
CA GLN A 89 13.04 11.06 -41.11
C GLN A 89 11.88 11.78 -41.82
N GLN A 90 10.95 12.39 -41.06
CA GLN A 90 9.74 13.05 -41.59
C GLN A 90 8.84 12.10 -42.41
N ILE A 91 8.93 10.79 -42.15
CA ILE A 91 8.05 9.77 -42.71
C ILE A 91 6.75 9.77 -41.91
N PRO A 92 5.56 9.77 -42.55
CA PRO A 92 4.29 9.63 -41.85
C PRO A 92 4.27 8.37 -40.98
N VAL A 93 3.91 8.54 -39.70
CA VAL A 93 3.68 7.45 -38.75
C VAL A 93 2.21 7.43 -38.38
N ARG A 94 1.55 6.27 -38.43
CA ARG A 94 0.15 6.12 -38.03
C ARG A 94 -0.05 4.95 -37.09
N PHE A 95 -0.82 5.18 -36.03
CA PHE A 95 -1.41 4.11 -35.26
C PHE A 95 -2.50 3.40 -36.07
N MET A 96 -2.55 2.07 -35.96
CA MET A 96 -3.46 1.24 -36.77
C MET A 96 -4.32 0.26 -35.96
N ASP A 97 -4.27 0.25 -34.62
CA ASP A 97 -5.08 -0.67 -33.83
C ASP A 97 -6.52 -0.15 -33.61
N LEU A 98 -7.40 -0.97 -33.04
CA LEU A 98 -8.75 -0.55 -32.67
C LEU A 98 -8.68 0.64 -31.69
N PRO A 99 -9.40 1.76 -31.97
CA PRO A 99 -9.48 2.88 -31.04
C PRO A 99 -9.93 2.45 -29.66
N GLN A 100 -9.24 2.95 -28.64
CA GLN A 100 -9.55 2.68 -27.24
C GLN A 100 -10.94 3.21 -26.87
N ALA A 101 -11.40 4.25 -27.56
CA ALA A 101 -12.77 4.74 -27.45
C ALA A 101 -13.86 3.67 -27.66
N HIS A 102 -13.60 2.69 -28.54
CA HIS A 102 -14.50 1.54 -28.74
C HIS A 102 -14.30 0.48 -27.65
N ARG A 103 -13.05 0.21 -27.28
CA ARG A 103 -12.71 -0.80 -26.25
C ARG A 103 -13.33 -0.46 -24.90
N PHE A 104 -13.25 0.80 -24.47
CA PHE A 104 -13.88 1.28 -23.24
C PHE A 104 -15.40 1.19 -23.27
N ALA A 105 -16.02 1.52 -24.41
CA ALA A 105 -17.47 1.45 -24.54
C ALA A 105 -17.99 -0.01 -24.56
N LEU A 106 -17.23 -0.93 -25.15
CA LEU A 106 -17.53 -2.37 -25.11
C LEU A 106 -17.41 -2.93 -23.68
N SER A 107 -16.39 -2.54 -22.92
CA SER A 107 -16.24 -2.93 -21.50
C SER A 107 -17.43 -2.45 -20.66
N GLN A 108 -17.81 -1.17 -20.80
CA GLN A 108 -18.95 -0.60 -20.08
C GLN A 108 -20.27 -1.31 -20.44
N ALA A 109 -20.45 -1.68 -21.71
CA ALA A 109 -21.63 -2.42 -22.15
C ALA A 109 -21.68 -3.82 -21.51
N ALA A 110 -20.56 -4.54 -21.48
CA ALA A 110 -20.45 -5.85 -20.83
C ALA A 110 -20.71 -5.76 -19.31
N GLU A 111 -20.07 -4.81 -18.61
CA GLU A 111 -20.28 -4.56 -17.18
C GLU A 111 -21.75 -4.22 -16.85
N SER A 112 -22.41 -3.45 -17.72
CA SER A 112 -23.82 -3.11 -17.58
C SER A 112 -24.75 -4.30 -17.82
N GLU A 113 -24.38 -5.23 -18.70
CA GLU A 113 -25.12 -6.46 -18.96
C GLU A 113 -24.94 -7.47 -17.82
N GLU A 114 -23.72 -7.63 -17.31
CA GLU A 114 -23.42 -8.46 -16.12
C GLU A 114 -24.14 -7.94 -14.87
N SER A 115 -24.14 -6.62 -14.65
CA SER A 115 -24.86 -6.01 -13.52
C SER A 115 -26.38 -6.25 -13.61
N LYS A 116 -26.95 -6.18 -14.83
CA LYS A 116 -28.38 -6.50 -15.06
C LYS A 116 -28.68 -7.98 -14.87
N GLN A 117 -27.77 -8.87 -15.25
CA GLN A 117 -27.92 -10.31 -15.04
C GLN A 117 -27.84 -10.66 -13.55
N GLN A 118 -26.91 -10.05 -12.80
CA GLN A 118 -26.83 -10.19 -11.34
C GLN A 118 -28.06 -9.63 -10.63
N GLU A 119 -28.60 -8.47 -11.05
CA GLU A 119 -29.88 -7.96 -10.52
C GLU A 119 -31.08 -8.88 -10.82
N THR A 120 -31.01 -9.68 -11.90
CA THR A 120 -32.06 -10.65 -12.26
C THR A 120 -31.91 -11.97 -11.49
N GLU A 121 -30.67 -12.44 -11.23
CA GLU A 121 -30.40 -13.64 -10.44
C GLU A 121 -30.59 -13.45 -8.93
N VAL A 122 -30.38 -12.22 -8.41
CA VAL A 122 -30.63 -11.88 -7.00
C VAL A 122 -32.13 -11.92 -6.65
N GLN A 123 -33.05 -11.96 -7.63
CA GLN A 123 -34.47 -12.20 -7.39
C GLN A 123 -34.87 -13.67 -7.21
N GLU A 124 -33.97 -14.64 -7.44
CA GLU A 124 -34.29 -16.08 -7.28
C GLU A 124 -33.44 -16.86 -6.26
N THR A 125 -32.45 -16.25 -5.59
CA THR A 125 -31.73 -16.95 -4.50
C THR A 125 -31.23 -16.00 -3.40
N GLU A 126 -32.04 -15.79 -2.36
CA GLU A 126 -31.52 -15.41 -1.03
C GLU A 126 -30.89 -16.66 -0.38
N ALA A 127 -29.57 -16.81 -0.48
CA ALA A 127 -28.69 -17.25 0.62
C ALA A 127 -27.23 -17.48 0.15
N VAL A 128 -26.31 -16.84 0.90
CA VAL A 128 -24.89 -17.16 1.16
C VAL A 128 -23.79 -16.53 0.27
N ASP A 129 -23.12 -15.57 0.92
CA ASP A 129 -21.73 -15.11 0.88
C ASP A 129 -21.09 -14.48 -0.37
N ALA A 130 -20.81 -13.19 -0.19
CA ALA A 130 -20.00 -12.31 -1.02
C ALA A 130 -18.50 -12.50 -0.76
N ALA A 131 -17.77 -12.93 -1.79
CA ALA A 131 -16.33 -12.73 -1.91
C ALA A 131 -16.01 -12.43 -3.39
N GLY A 132 -16.17 -11.16 -3.77
CA GLY A 132 -15.80 -10.63 -5.09
C GLY A 132 -14.28 -10.59 -5.25
N ALA A 133 -13.70 -11.70 -5.67
CA ALA A 133 -12.40 -11.74 -6.31
C ALA A 133 -12.63 -11.79 -7.82
N THR A 134 -12.23 -10.74 -8.54
CA THR A 134 -12.01 -10.79 -9.98
C THR A 134 -10.94 -11.84 -10.26
N HIS A 135 -11.37 -13.08 -10.52
CA HIS A 135 -10.50 -14.12 -11.01
C HIS A 135 -9.94 -13.67 -12.37
N PRO A 136 -8.61 -13.60 -12.55
CA PRO A 136 -8.06 -13.48 -13.90
C PRO A 136 -8.54 -14.68 -14.73
N PRO A 137 -8.86 -14.51 -16.03
CA PRO A 137 -9.33 -15.61 -16.86
C PRO A 137 -8.35 -16.78 -16.78
N ALA A 138 -8.91 -17.98 -16.61
CA ALA A 138 -8.19 -19.25 -16.51
C ALA A 138 -7.05 -19.33 -17.55
N TYR A 139 -5.87 -19.71 -17.08
CA TYR A 139 -4.61 -19.86 -17.82
C TYR A 139 -4.80 -20.10 -19.33
N ARG A 140 -4.80 -19.02 -20.12
CA ARG A 140 -4.57 -19.09 -21.56
C ARG A 140 -3.10 -19.49 -21.73
N THR A 141 -2.84 -20.75 -22.08
CA THR A 141 -1.48 -21.23 -22.39
C THR A 141 -0.91 -20.34 -23.49
N ASP A 142 0.24 -19.69 -23.24
CA ASP A 142 0.92 -18.87 -24.24
C ASP A 142 1.24 -19.73 -25.48
N PRO A 143 0.76 -19.38 -26.68
CA PRO A 143 0.99 -20.16 -27.90
C PRO A 143 2.48 -20.35 -28.22
N LEU A 144 3.34 -19.41 -27.80
CA LEU A 144 4.79 -19.55 -27.97
C LEU A 144 5.37 -20.70 -27.14
N SER A 145 4.70 -21.08 -26.04
CA SER A 145 5.11 -22.21 -25.22
C SER A 145 5.03 -23.55 -25.99
N LEU A 146 4.14 -23.66 -26.99
CA LEU A 146 4.07 -24.85 -27.85
C LEU A 146 5.31 -24.96 -28.75
N LEU A 147 5.77 -23.84 -29.33
CA LEU A 147 7.02 -23.80 -30.09
C LEU A 147 8.23 -24.08 -29.21
N ALA A 148 8.25 -23.52 -28.01
CA ALA A 148 9.30 -23.76 -27.04
C ALA A 148 9.40 -25.25 -26.67
N GLN A 149 8.29 -25.89 -26.31
CA GLN A 149 8.26 -27.32 -25.99
C GLN A 149 8.74 -28.17 -27.16
N ALA A 150 8.28 -27.88 -28.38
CA ALA A 150 8.74 -28.57 -29.59
C ALA A 150 10.26 -28.39 -29.84
N ALA A 151 10.82 -27.25 -29.45
CA ALA A 151 12.24 -26.95 -29.52
C ALA A 151 13.05 -27.42 -28.29
N GLY A 152 12.43 -28.11 -27.32
CA GLY A 152 13.10 -28.63 -26.12
C GLY A 152 13.28 -27.61 -24.99
N TYR A 153 12.59 -26.47 -25.04
CA TYR A 153 12.61 -25.43 -24.02
C TYR A 153 11.52 -25.64 -22.97
N GLY A 154 11.82 -25.27 -21.72
CA GLY A 154 10.86 -25.34 -20.61
C GLY A 154 9.80 -24.24 -20.60
N ASP A 155 10.05 -23.13 -21.31
CA ASP A 155 9.15 -21.99 -21.41
C ASP A 155 9.32 -21.20 -22.72
N GLY A 156 8.23 -20.54 -23.17
CA GLY A 156 8.17 -19.71 -24.39
C GLY A 156 9.14 -18.52 -24.38
N GLU A 157 9.42 -18.00 -23.19
CA GLU A 157 10.19 -16.79 -22.96
C GLU A 157 11.67 -16.98 -23.25
N ARG A 158 12.27 -18.05 -22.71
CA ARG A 158 13.66 -18.45 -22.98
C ARG A 158 13.87 -18.78 -24.45
N TRP A 159 12.90 -19.45 -25.07
CA TRP A 159 12.94 -19.75 -26.50
C TRP A 159 13.01 -18.47 -27.34
N TRP A 160 12.15 -17.49 -27.04
CA TRP A 160 12.15 -16.19 -27.73
C TRP A 160 13.46 -15.41 -27.49
N GLU A 161 13.92 -15.34 -26.24
CA GLU A 161 15.15 -14.65 -25.86
C GLU A 161 16.35 -15.19 -26.67
N HIS A 162 16.50 -16.51 -26.78
CA HIS A 162 17.63 -17.11 -27.48
C HIS A 162 17.54 -17.00 -29.01
N LEU A 163 16.38 -17.27 -29.60
CA LEU A 163 16.25 -17.33 -31.06
C LEU A 163 16.02 -15.98 -31.72
N VAL A 164 15.45 -15.02 -30.98
CA VAL A 164 15.09 -13.69 -31.50
C VAL A 164 15.94 -12.60 -30.88
N GLU A 165 15.98 -12.47 -29.55
CA GLU A 165 16.56 -11.29 -28.89
C GLU A 165 18.10 -11.28 -28.88
N GLN A 166 18.72 -12.46 -28.77
CA GLN A 166 20.17 -12.63 -28.77
C GLN A 166 20.78 -12.86 -30.16
N ARG A 167 19.93 -13.00 -31.20
CA ARG A 167 20.38 -13.22 -32.57
C ARG A 167 21.17 -12.01 -33.08
N GLN A 168 22.32 -12.26 -33.70
CA GLN A 168 23.20 -11.21 -34.23
C GLN A 168 22.92 -10.85 -35.69
N ASP A 169 22.40 -11.82 -36.46
CA ASP A 169 22.02 -11.64 -37.86
C ASP A 169 20.50 -11.50 -37.97
N SER A 170 20.04 -10.34 -38.43
CA SER A 170 18.62 -10.01 -38.60
C SER A 170 18.04 -10.49 -39.94
N THR A 171 18.85 -11.09 -40.81
CA THR A 171 18.43 -11.53 -42.14
C THR A 171 17.28 -12.53 -42.04
N GLU A 172 16.19 -12.26 -42.76
CA GLU A 172 14.95 -13.06 -42.80
C GLU A 172 14.25 -13.31 -41.45
N LEU A 173 14.64 -12.62 -40.37
CA LEU A 173 14.07 -12.82 -39.04
C LEU A 173 12.55 -12.67 -39.02
N PHE A 174 12.03 -11.57 -39.59
CA PHE A 174 10.59 -11.30 -39.60
C PHE A 174 9.81 -12.25 -40.50
N ALA A 175 10.43 -12.77 -41.57
CA ALA A 175 9.82 -13.80 -42.40
C ALA A 175 9.70 -15.12 -41.64
N ALA A 176 10.73 -15.50 -40.89
CA ALA A 176 10.70 -16.68 -40.02
C ALA A 176 9.65 -16.55 -38.90
N ILE A 177 9.55 -15.37 -38.26
CA ILE A 177 8.51 -15.09 -37.25
C ILE A 177 7.12 -15.19 -37.88
N LEU A 178 6.90 -14.58 -39.05
CA LEU A 178 5.61 -14.66 -39.75
C LEU A 178 5.22 -16.11 -40.08
N ALA A 179 6.17 -16.92 -40.55
CA ALA A 179 5.94 -18.33 -40.83
C ALA A 179 5.58 -19.10 -39.55
N ALA A 180 6.34 -18.92 -38.47
CA ALA A 180 6.08 -19.56 -37.17
C ALA A 180 4.69 -19.20 -36.62
N MET A 181 4.31 -17.92 -36.64
CA MET A 181 2.99 -17.46 -36.19
C MET A 181 1.85 -17.96 -37.08
N THR A 182 2.09 -18.10 -38.39
CA THR A 182 1.10 -18.66 -39.33
C THR A 182 0.81 -20.12 -39.02
N VAL A 183 1.85 -20.92 -38.75
CA VAL A 183 1.70 -22.32 -38.34
C VAL A 183 0.96 -22.39 -37.00
N LEU A 184 1.42 -21.66 -35.97
CA LEU A 184 0.77 -21.63 -34.67
C LEU A 184 -0.72 -21.30 -34.76
N ARG A 185 -1.09 -20.26 -35.52
CA ARG A 185 -2.50 -19.86 -35.67
C ARG A 185 -3.35 -20.87 -36.43
N THR A 186 -2.74 -21.72 -37.25
CA THR A 186 -3.46 -22.79 -37.97
C THR A 186 -3.72 -23.95 -37.04
N GLU A 187 -2.68 -24.44 -36.35
CA GLU A 187 -2.76 -25.61 -35.47
C GLU A 187 -3.59 -25.32 -34.20
N VAL A 188 -3.42 -24.16 -33.58
CA VAL A 188 -4.10 -23.81 -32.32
C VAL A 188 -5.61 -23.54 -32.52
N LYS A 189 -6.03 -23.13 -33.73
CA LYS A 189 -7.44 -22.92 -34.07
C LYS A 189 -8.28 -24.19 -34.02
N GLU A 190 -7.65 -25.37 -34.16
CA GLU A 190 -8.36 -26.65 -34.20
C GLU A 190 -8.62 -27.24 -32.81
N GLU A 191 -7.81 -26.89 -31.80
CA GLU A 191 -7.90 -27.48 -30.45
C GLU A 191 -8.57 -26.59 -29.39
N VAL A 192 -8.56 -25.26 -29.55
CA VAL A 192 -9.09 -24.32 -28.56
C VAL A 192 -9.84 -23.19 -29.26
N ALA A 193 -11.07 -22.88 -28.81
CA ALA A 193 -11.85 -21.76 -29.32
C ALA A 193 -11.22 -20.40 -28.91
N TRP A 194 -10.13 -20.03 -29.57
CA TRP A 194 -9.30 -18.82 -29.33
C TRP A 194 -9.95 -17.50 -29.79
N ALA A 195 -11.18 -17.53 -30.29
CA ALA A 195 -11.79 -16.37 -30.92
C ALA A 195 -12.35 -15.40 -29.87
N ASP A 196 -11.45 -14.70 -29.18
CA ASP A 196 -11.79 -13.46 -28.49
C ASP A 196 -12.36 -12.46 -29.53
N PRO A 197 -13.64 -12.07 -29.46
CA PRO A 197 -14.24 -11.18 -30.46
C PRO A 197 -13.48 -9.85 -30.59
N LEU A 198 -12.78 -9.43 -29.52
CA LEU A 198 -11.97 -8.23 -29.52
C LEU A 198 -10.81 -8.30 -30.52
N GLU A 199 -10.14 -9.45 -30.62
CA GLU A 199 -9.01 -9.65 -31.53
C GLU A 199 -9.45 -9.54 -33.00
N ALA A 200 -10.66 -10.03 -33.33
CA ALA A 200 -11.23 -9.87 -34.66
C ALA A 200 -11.50 -8.39 -35.01
N TYR A 201 -11.99 -7.58 -34.05
CA TYR A 201 -12.18 -6.14 -34.24
C TYR A 201 -10.85 -5.40 -34.43
N ARG A 202 -9.83 -5.75 -33.64
CA ARG A 202 -8.47 -5.19 -33.75
C ARG A 202 -7.88 -5.45 -35.13
N GLU A 203 -7.85 -6.72 -35.55
CA GLU A 203 -7.31 -7.11 -36.85
C GLU A 203 -8.09 -6.48 -38.02
N ALA A 204 -9.42 -6.39 -37.93
CA ALA A 204 -10.24 -5.72 -38.94
C ALA A 204 -9.90 -4.22 -39.07
N TYR A 205 -9.67 -3.54 -37.95
CA TYR A 205 -9.27 -2.14 -37.95
C TYR A 205 -7.85 -1.95 -38.53
N MET A 206 -6.88 -2.78 -38.13
CA MET A 206 -5.52 -2.76 -38.68
C MET A 206 -5.51 -2.95 -40.20
N ARG A 207 -6.27 -3.93 -40.72
CA ARG A 207 -6.42 -4.14 -42.17
C ARG A 207 -7.08 -2.95 -42.85
N LYS A 208 -8.07 -2.32 -42.23
CA LYS A 208 -8.69 -1.10 -42.78
C LYS A 208 -7.68 0.02 -42.92
N THR A 209 -6.88 0.30 -41.90
CA THR A 209 -5.83 1.34 -41.94
C THR A 209 -4.75 1.01 -42.98
N LEU A 210 -4.36 -0.26 -43.12
CA LEU A 210 -3.43 -0.69 -44.16
C LEU A 210 -3.98 -0.42 -45.57
N ARG A 211 -5.25 -0.75 -45.84
CA ARG A 211 -5.90 -0.44 -47.13
C ARG A 211 -6.00 1.07 -47.38
N GLU A 212 -6.24 1.87 -46.34
CA GLU A 212 -6.23 3.33 -46.43
C GLU A 212 -4.85 3.88 -46.79
N ALA A 213 -3.77 3.30 -46.26
CA ALA A 213 -2.41 3.66 -46.65
C ALA A 213 -2.14 3.28 -48.13
N GLN A 214 -2.49 2.07 -48.55
CA GLN A 214 -2.36 1.65 -49.96
C GLN A 214 -3.13 2.58 -50.91
N LYS A 215 -4.38 2.93 -50.56
CA LYS A 215 -5.20 3.87 -51.34
C LYS A 215 -4.65 5.30 -51.33
N GLY A 216 -3.93 5.68 -50.27
CA GLY A 216 -3.23 6.95 -50.14
C GLY A 216 -2.01 7.10 -51.06
N GLY A 217 -1.65 6.06 -51.82
CA GLY A 217 -0.54 6.10 -52.79
C GLY A 217 0.83 5.74 -52.20
N PHE A 218 0.89 5.26 -50.96
CA PHE A 218 2.13 4.78 -50.34
C PHE A 218 2.58 3.46 -51.00
N GLU A 219 3.86 3.39 -51.38
CA GLU A 219 4.43 2.26 -52.10
C GLU A 219 5.28 1.34 -51.22
N ARG A 220 5.96 1.87 -50.20
CA ARG A 220 6.87 1.13 -49.31
C ARG A 220 6.35 1.21 -47.87
N ILE A 221 5.34 0.39 -47.58
CA ILE A 221 4.63 0.41 -46.30
C ILE A 221 5.33 -0.51 -45.31
N ALA A 222 5.81 0.05 -44.21
CA ALA A 222 6.27 -0.72 -43.05
C ALA A 222 5.13 -0.90 -42.05
N VAL A 223 4.85 -2.14 -41.65
CA VAL A 223 3.82 -2.49 -40.67
C VAL A 223 4.49 -3.11 -39.45
N VAL A 224 4.37 -2.47 -38.28
CA VAL A 224 4.97 -2.94 -37.02
C VAL A 224 3.83 -3.34 -36.09
N CYS A 225 3.72 -4.64 -35.80
CA CYS A 225 2.67 -5.20 -34.94
C CYS A 225 3.20 -6.35 -34.10
N GLY A 226 2.49 -6.68 -33.03
CA GLY A 226 2.67 -7.92 -32.28
C GLY A 226 2.71 -9.11 -33.23
N ALA A 227 3.65 -10.03 -32.99
CA ALA A 227 3.91 -11.16 -33.88
C ALA A 227 2.65 -11.98 -34.17
N TRP A 228 1.76 -12.11 -33.18
CA TRP A 228 0.48 -12.81 -33.32
C TRP A 228 -0.44 -12.24 -34.41
N HIS A 229 -0.44 -10.92 -34.62
CA HIS A 229 -1.29 -10.25 -35.62
C HIS A 229 -0.72 -10.31 -37.04
N ALA A 230 0.59 -10.57 -37.19
CA ALA A 230 1.26 -10.49 -38.48
C ALA A 230 0.62 -11.36 -39.58
N PRO A 231 0.20 -12.64 -39.33
CA PRO A 231 -0.48 -13.45 -40.35
C PRO A 231 -1.80 -12.86 -40.84
N ALA A 232 -2.57 -12.20 -39.95
CA ALA A 232 -3.86 -11.59 -40.26
C ALA A 232 -3.74 -10.34 -41.15
N LEU A 233 -2.55 -9.73 -41.19
CA LEU A 233 -2.23 -8.59 -42.06
C LEU A 233 -1.58 -9.05 -43.37
N ALA A 234 -0.94 -10.22 -43.39
CA ALA A 234 -0.36 -10.82 -44.59
C ALA A 234 -1.45 -11.39 -45.51
N GLN A 235 -2.49 -12.02 -44.94
CA GLN A 235 -3.63 -12.57 -45.69
C GLN A 235 -4.90 -11.78 -45.37
N MET A 236 -5.24 -10.80 -46.21
CA MET A 236 -6.38 -9.90 -45.98
C MET A 236 -7.67 -10.40 -46.66
N PRO A 237 -8.79 -10.58 -45.92
CA PRO A 237 -10.10 -10.83 -46.50
C PRO A 237 -10.62 -9.61 -47.31
N PRO A 238 -11.77 -9.73 -48.01
CA PRO A 238 -12.42 -8.59 -48.64
C PRO A 238 -12.78 -7.47 -47.65
N ALA A 239 -12.63 -6.21 -48.07
CA ALA A 239 -12.90 -5.04 -47.21
C ALA A 239 -14.35 -4.97 -46.68
N LYS A 240 -15.31 -5.64 -47.35
CA LYS A 240 -16.72 -5.71 -46.92
C LYS A 240 -16.88 -6.45 -45.59
N GLU A 241 -16.08 -7.48 -45.35
CA GLU A 241 -16.14 -8.27 -44.12
C GLU A 241 -15.64 -7.48 -42.92
N ASP A 242 -14.47 -6.83 -43.04
CA ASP A 242 -13.93 -5.95 -42.00
C ASP A 242 -14.89 -4.79 -41.69
N ASN A 243 -15.48 -4.18 -42.72
CA ASN A 243 -16.46 -3.11 -42.52
C ASN A 243 -17.75 -3.60 -41.83
N ALA A 244 -18.15 -4.85 -42.03
CA ALA A 244 -19.30 -5.43 -41.34
C ALA A 244 -19.00 -5.64 -39.85
N LEU A 245 -17.81 -6.12 -39.50
CA LEU A 245 -17.38 -6.30 -38.11
C LEU A 245 -17.30 -4.98 -37.35
N LEU A 246 -16.79 -3.92 -37.98
CA LEU A 246 -16.60 -2.62 -37.33
C LEU A 246 -17.86 -1.74 -37.29
N LYS A 247 -18.93 -2.13 -37.99
CA LYS A 247 -20.15 -1.33 -38.10
C LYS A 247 -20.95 -1.42 -36.81
N GLY A 248 -21.33 -0.25 -36.27
CA GLY A 248 -22.21 -0.16 -35.10
C GLY A 248 -21.51 -0.35 -33.76
N LEU A 249 -20.17 -0.41 -33.73
CA LEU A 249 -19.42 -0.46 -32.46
C LEU A 249 -19.70 0.79 -31.60
N PRO A 250 -20.01 0.62 -30.30
CA PRO A 250 -20.25 1.74 -29.40
C PRO A 250 -18.95 2.54 -29.21
N LYS A 251 -19.06 3.82 -28.86
CA LYS A 251 -17.90 4.71 -28.70
C LYS A 251 -18.12 5.67 -27.53
N CYS A 252 -17.07 5.93 -26.76
CA CYS A 252 -17.03 6.97 -25.73
C CYS A 252 -16.01 8.07 -26.06
N LYS A 253 -16.01 9.17 -25.30
CA LYS A 253 -14.98 10.22 -25.41
C LYS A 253 -13.71 9.76 -24.69
N VAL A 254 -12.56 9.93 -25.32
CA VAL A 254 -11.25 9.64 -24.73
C VAL A 254 -10.27 10.78 -24.97
N GLU A 255 -9.30 10.91 -24.08
CA GLU A 255 -8.15 11.81 -24.20
C GLU A 255 -6.86 11.01 -24.03
N ALA A 256 -5.76 11.49 -24.62
CA ALA A 256 -4.47 10.82 -24.60
C ALA A 256 -3.34 11.79 -24.26
N THR A 257 -2.40 11.35 -23.40
CA THR A 257 -1.21 12.12 -23.04
C THR A 257 -0.03 11.22 -22.67
N TRP A 258 1.17 11.80 -22.58
CA TRP A 258 2.37 11.09 -22.12
C TRP A 258 2.57 11.25 -20.62
N VAL A 259 2.86 10.14 -19.95
CA VAL A 259 3.21 10.13 -18.53
C VAL A 259 4.57 9.45 -18.29
N PRO A 260 5.36 9.91 -17.31
CA PRO A 260 6.53 9.18 -16.85
C PRO A 260 6.12 7.77 -16.40
N TRP A 261 6.90 6.77 -16.80
CA TRP A 261 6.71 5.39 -16.38
C TRP A 261 7.93 4.89 -15.63
N THR A 262 7.89 3.65 -15.14
CA THR A 262 9.01 3.04 -14.45
C THR A 262 9.30 1.63 -14.94
N TYR A 263 10.50 1.12 -14.63
CA TYR A 263 10.87 -0.25 -14.98
C TYR A 263 10.15 -1.30 -14.14
N GLY A 264 9.84 -1.01 -12.87
CA GLY A 264 9.03 -1.90 -12.03
C GLY A 264 7.63 -2.10 -12.62
N HIS A 265 7.06 -1.07 -13.24
CA HIS A 265 5.75 -1.15 -13.91
C HIS A 265 5.84 -1.68 -15.35
N LEU A 266 7.05 -2.01 -15.84
CA LEU A 266 7.20 -2.86 -17.03
C LEU A 266 7.15 -4.35 -16.68
N LEU A 267 7.25 -4.70 -15.39
CA LEU A 267 7.29 -6.10 -14.98
C LEU A 267 5.97 -6.79 -15.29
N MET A 268 6.03 -8.02 -15.80
CA MET A 268 4.84 -8.85 -15.99
C MET A 268 4.04 -9.01 -14.69
N SER A 269 4.74 -9.14 -13.56
CA SER A 269 4.16 -9.27 -12.21
C SER A 269 3.53 -7.98 -11.65
N SER A 270 3.66 -6.84 -12.32
CA SER A 270 3.11 -5.56 -11.85
C SER A 270 1.59 -5.44 -12.04
N GLY A 271 0.95 -6.41 -12.69
CA GLY A 271 -0.48 -6.37 -13.03
C GLY A 271 -0.82 -5.51 -14.24
N TYR A 272 0.12 -4.70 -14.75
CA TYR A 272 -0.05 -3.83 -15.93
C TYR A 272 0.35 -4.49 -17.25
N GLY A 273 0.82 -5.74 -17.25
CA GLY A 273 0.89 -6.59 -18.44
C GLY A 273 1.93 -6.18 -19.51
N ALA A 274 2.95 -5.39 -19.19
CA ALA A 274 3.99 -5.00 -20.16
C ALA A 274 4.94 -6.15 -20.56
N GLY A 275 4.81 -7.33 -19.94
CA GLY A 275 5.30 -8.60 -20.51
C GLY A 275 6.81 -8.83 -20.49
N ILE A 276 7.57 -8.15 -19.61
CA ILE A 276 9.01 -8.43 -19.41
C ILE A 276 9.36 -8.68 -17.95
N GLU A 277 10.33 -9.55 -17.70
CA GLU A 277 10.79 -9.88 -16.33
C GLU A 277 12.04 -9.10 -15.91
N SER A 278 12.83 -8.63 -16.88
CA SER A 278 14.18 -8.10 -16.64
C SER A 278 14.49 -6.80 -17.40
N PRO A 279 13.70 -5.71 -17.20
CA PRO A 279 13.87 -4.44 -17.93
C PRO A 279 15.27 -3.83 -17.82
N GLY A 280 15.93 -3.96 -16.67
CA GLY A 280 17.29 -3.46 -16.46
C GLY A 280 18.34 -4.27 -17.23
N TRP A 281 18.13 -5.58 -17.39
CA TRP A 281 18.93 -6.44 -18.27
C TRP A 281 18.73 -6.07 -19.75
N TYR A 282 17.49 -5.92 -20.21
CA TYR A 282 17.20 -5.53 -21.60
C TYR A 282 17.72 -4.13 -21.93
N HIS A 283 17.63 -3.19 -20.99
CA HIS A 283 18.29 -1.89 -21.14
C HIS A 283 19.81 -2.04 -21.28
N HIS A 284 20.43 -2.92 -20.48
CA HIS A 284 21.86 -3.19 -20.61
C HIS A 284 22.18 -3.71 -22.01
N LEU A 285 21.48 -4.74 -22.49
CA LEU A 285 21.70 -5.30 -23.83
C LEU A 285 21.54 -4.27 -24.94
N TRP A 286 20.50 -3.43 -24.87
CA TRP A 286 20.29 -2.33 -25.82
C TRP A 286 21.49 -1.37 -25.85
N LYS A 287 21.92 -0.89 -24.69
CA LYS A 287 23.05 0.05 -24.58
C LYS A 287 24.37 -0.55 -25.02
N GLN A 288 24.58 -1.86 -24.87
CA GLN A 288 25.77 -2.51 -25.42
C GLN A 288 25.69 -2.64 -26.94
N GLY A 289 24.52 -2.96 -27.50
CA GLY A 289 24.30 -2.99 -28.95
C GLY A 289 24.64 -1.66 -29.63
N GLU A 290 24.17 -0.54 -29.08
CA GLU A 290 24.48 0.81 -29.59
C GLU A 290 26.00 1.09 -29.60
N LYS A 291 26.73 0.64 -28.58
CA LYS A 291 28.19 0.85 -28.48
C LYS A 291 28.96 -0.05 -29.44
N ARG A 292 28.49 -1.30 -29.64
CA ARG A 292 29.11 -2.25 -30.58
C ARG A 292 29.07 -1.71 -32.01
N GLN A 293 27.93 -1.13 -32.42
CA GLN A 293 27.77 -0.51 -33.74
C GLN A 293 28.69 0.71 -33.94
N LYS A 294 28.98 1.48 -32.87
CA LYS A 294 29.80 2.70 -32.95
C LYS A 294 31.31 2.46 -32.87
N ASP A 295 31.74 1.58 -31.97
CA ASP A 295 33.17 1.46 -31.62
C ASP A 295 33.82 0.21 -32.25
N ASN A 296 33.07 -0.60 -33.00
CA ASN A 296 33.47 -1.93 -33.52
C ASN A 296 34.10 -2.86 -32.44
N SER A 297 33.85 -2.56 -31.16
CA SER A 297 34.47 -3.22 -30.01
C SER A 297 33.65 -4.43 -29.59
N THR A 298 34.25 -5.61 -29.65
CA THR A 298 33.72 -6.92 -29.24
C THR A 298 33.71 -7.14 -27.72
N ALA A 299 33.55 -6.08 -26.91
CA ALA A 299 33.44 -6.24 -25.47
C ALA A 299 32.19 -7.09 -25.11
N ASN A 300 32.42 -8.28 -24.56
CA ASN A 300 31.39 -9.25 -24.19
C ASN A 300 30.37 -8.63 -23.20
N SER A 301 29.07 -8.68 -23.54
CA SER A 301 27.96 -8.19 -22.71
C SER A 301 27.98 -8.80 -21.31
N SER A 302 28.33 -10.08 -21.22
CA SER A 302 28.46 -10.85 -19.97
C SER A 302 29.50 -10.24 -19.03
N ILE A 303 30.67 -9.85 -19.55
CA ILE A 303 31.74 -9.21 -18.76
C ILE A 303 31.27 -7.88 -18.18
N ARG A 304 30.61 -7.05 -19.01
CA ARG A 304 30.10 -5.73 -18.58
C ARG A 304 28.98 -5.88 -17.56
N TRP A 305 28.14 -6.92 -17.68
CA TRP A 305 27.10 -7.22 -16.70
C TRP A 305 27.69 -7.67 -15.37
N MET A 306 28.60 -8.65 -15.36
CA MET A 306 29.28 -9.11 -14.14
C MET A 306 30.07 -8.00 -13.45
N THR A 307 30.67 -7.10 -14.22
CA THR A 307 31.32 -5.91 -13.65
C THR A 307 30.32 -4.98 -12.96
N LYS A 308 29.10 -4.82 -13.48
CA LYS A 308 28.04 -4.03 -12.82
C LYS A 308 27.58 -4.71 -11.53
N VAL A 309 27.37 -6.02 -11.56
CA VAL A 309 26.99 -6.81 -10.38
C VAL A 309 28.03 -6.66 -9.28
N ALA A 310 29.31 -6.86 -9.59
CA ALA A 310 30.39 -6.71 -8.60
C ALA A 310 30.48 -5.29 -8.03
N ARG A 311 30.24 -4.25 -8.85
CA ARG A 311 30.20 -2.86 -8.36
C ARG A 311 29.03 -2.63 -7.39
N LEU A 312 27.86 -3.21 -7.67
CA LEU A 312 26.71 -3.14 -6.77
C LEU A 312 27.03 -3.81 -5.44
N LEU A 313 27.54 -5.04 -5.48
CA LEU A 313 27.90 -5.79 -4.27
C LEU A 313 28.91 -5.01 -3.41
N ARG A 314 30.00 -4.50 -4.01
CA ARG A 314 30.99 -3.67 -3.31
C ARG A 314 30.41 -2.39 -2.72
N SER A 315 29.40 -1.78 -3.36
CA SER A 315 28.74 -0.57 -2.85
C SER A 315 27.85 -0.82 -1.63
N GLN A 316 27.53 -2.09 -1.36
CA GLN A 316 26.80 -2.54 -0.17
C GLN A 316 27.74 -3.27 0.80
N ASP A 317 29.04 -3.02 0.70
CA ASP A 317 30.08 -3.64 1.52
C ASP A 317 30.12 -5.19 1.43
N LEU A 318 29.71 -5.76 0.29
CA LEU A 318 29.82 -7.18 -0.02
C LEU A 318 31.05 -7.49 -0.88
N ASP A 319 31.74 -8.59 -0.55
CA ASP A 319 32.94 -9.03 -1.24
C ASP A 319 32.65 -9.49 -2.68
N ALA A 320 33.33 -8.87 -3.64
CA ALA A 320 33.28 -9.28 -5.04
C ALA A 320 34.61 -8.93 -5.71
N SER A 321 35.66 -9.73 -5.52
CA SER A 321 37.00 -9.44 -6.06
C SER A 321 37.02 -9.49 -7.60
N SER A 322 38.01 -8.85 -8.24
CA SER A 322 38.17 -8.97 -9.70
C SER A 322 38.44 -10.41 -10.16
N ALA A 323 39.10 -11.23 -9.31
CA ALA A 323 39.29 -12.65 -9.58
C ALA A 323 37.94 -13.40 -9.58
N SER A 324 37.08 -13.12 -8.60
CA SER A 324 35.72 -13.69 -8.52
C SER A 324 34.88 -13.30 -9.75
N VAL A 325 35.03 -12.08 -10.27
CA VAL A 325 34.35 -11.66 -11.51
C VAL A 325 34.82 -12.46 -12.72
N ILE A 326 36.12 -12.72 -12.85
CA ILE A 326 36.66 -13.54 -13.95
C ILE A 326 36.10 -14.97 -13.87
N GLU A 327 36.10 -15.57 -12.68
CA GLU A 327 35.54 -16.92 -12.48
C GLU A 327 34.02 -16.96 -12.71
N ALA A 328 33.28 -15.94 -12.29
CA ALA A 328 31.84 -15.86 -12.56
C ALA A 328 31.55 -15.79 -14.08
N VAL A 329 32.33 -15.04 -14.85
CA VAL A 329 32.18 -15.00 -16.32
C VAL A 329 32.50 -16.37 -16.93
N ARG A 330 33.61 -17.01 -16.53
CA ARG A 330 33.98 -18.34 -17.03
C ARG A 330 32.93 -19.40 -16.71
N LEU A 331 32.37 -19.36 -15.51
CA LEU A 331 31.30 -20.25 -15.11
C LEU A 331 30.04 -20.02 -15.96
N ALA A 332 29.64 -18.76 -16.18
CA ALA A 332 28.49 -18.45 -17.03
C ALA A 332 28.70 -18.93 -18.49
N GLU A 333 29.90 -18.77 -19.04
CA GLU A 333 30.27 -19.28 -20.38
C GLU A 333 30.26 -20.81 -20.43
N THR A 334 30.74 -21.47 -19.38
CA THR A 334 30.69 -22.94 -19.27
C THR A 334 29.26 -23.46 -19.17
N LEU A 335 28.40 -22.79 -18.38
CA LEU A 335 26.98 -23.13 -18.28
C LEU A 335 26.26 -22.94 -19.61
N ALA A 336 26.57 -21.87 -20.35
CA ALA A 336 26.03 -21.64 -21.68
C ALA A 336 26.44 -22.76 -22.65
N ALA A 337 27.71 -23.13 -22.66
CA ALA A 337 28.21 -24.23 -23.50
C ALA A 337 27.58 -25.59 -23.14
N LEU A 338 27.38 -25.89 -21.85
CA LEU A 338 26.70 -27.11 -21.39
C LEU A 338 25.22 -27.15 -21.80
N ARG A 339 24.61 -26.00 -22.08
CA ARG A 339 23.21 -25.84 -22.49
C ARG A 339 23.06 -25.64 -24.00
N ASP A 340 24.14 -25.84 -24.77
CA ASP A 340 24.21 -25.61 -26.22
C ASP A 340 23.77 -24.18 -26.63
N LEU A 341 24.07 -23.19 -25.78
CA LEU A 341 23.76 -21.79 -26.02
C LEU A 341 24.95 -21.06 -26.67
N PRO A 342 24.70 -20.16 -27.64
CA PRO A 342 25.78 -19.42 -28.29
C PRO A 342 26.44 -18.39 -27.36
N LEU A 343 25.70 -17.86 -26.38
CA LEU A 343 26.15 -16.87 -25.41
C LEU A 343 25.42 -17.07 -24.06
N PRO A 344 26.02 -16.66 -22.91
CA PRO A 344 25.33 -16.68 -21.63
C PRO A 344 24.14 -15.71 -21.60
N GLY A 345 22.96 -16.23 -21.25
CA GLY A 345 21.78 -15.45 -20.94
C GLY A 345 21.76 -15.00 -19.47
N LEU A 346 20.66 -14.35 -19.08
CA LEU A 346 20.51 -13.87 -17.70
C LEU A 346 20.48 -15.02 -16.68
N SER A 347 19.95 -16.19 -17.04
CA SER A 347 19.94 -17.40 -16.21
C SER A 347 21.35 -17.85 -15.85
N GLU A 348 22.22 -18.04 -16.85
CA GLU A 348 23.60 -18.50 -16.63
C GLU A 348 24.39 -17.46 -15.84
N LEU A 349 24.15 -16.18 -16.10
CA LEU A 349 24.77 -15.07 -15.38
C LEU A 349 24.32 -15.01 -13.91
N ASN A 350 23.03 -15.26 -13.62
CA ASN A 350 22.51 -15.28 -12.26
C ASN A 350 23.01 -16.49 -11.48
N GLU A 351 23.03 -17.68 -12.08
CA GLU A 351 23.58 -18.89 -11.45
C GLU A 351 25.06 -18.72 -11.13
N ALA A 352 25.84 -18.17 -12.07
CA ALA A 352 27.26 -17.90 -11.84
C ALA A 352 27.47 -16.81 -10.76
N THR A 353 26.61 -15.78 -10.74
CA THR A 353 26.64 -14.74 -9.71
C THR A 353 26.36 -15.31 -8.33
N GLN A 354 25.29 -16.09 -8.17
CA GLN A 354 24.94 -16.68 -6.90
C GLN A 354 26.07 -17.60 -6.40
N THR A 355 26.60 -18.43 -7.29
CA THR A 355 27.65 -19.39 -6.95
C THR A 355 28.96 -18.71 -6.55
N VAL A 356 29.45 -17.76 -7.36
CA VAL A 356 30.81 -17.22 -7.23
C VAL A 356 30.86 -15.91 -6.47
N LEU A 357 29.88 -15.02 -6.69
CA LEU A 357 29.87 -13.67 -6.09
C LEU A 357 29.06 -13.61 -4.79
N CYS A 358 28.05 -14.49 -4.63
CA CYS A 358 27.22 -14.55 -3.42
C CYS A 358 27.52 -15.77 -2.54
N PHE A 359 28.55 -16.57 -2.88
CA PHE A 359 28.96 -17.77 -2.13
C PHE A 359 27.81 -18.77 -1.88
N GLY A 360 26.88 -18.89 -2.84
CA GLY A 360 25.69 -19.75 -2.77
C GLY A 360 24.46 -19.10 -2.14
N ASP A 361 24.59 -17.95 -1.49
CA ASP A 361 23.48 -17.28 -0.80
C ASP A 361 22.52 -16.58 -1.79
N ALA A 362 21.22 -16.83 -1.63
CA ALA A 362 20.17 -16.22 -2.41
C ALA A 362 19.79 -14.81 -1.93
N LEU A 363 20.15 -14.41 -0.70
CA LEU A 363 19.78 -13.10 -0.15
C LEU A 363 20.38 -11.94 -0.97
N PRO A 364 21.69 -11.90 -1.32
CA PRO A 364 22.24 -10.84 -2.15
C PRO A 364 21.65 -10.81 -3.56
N MET A 365 21.13 -11.93 -4.06
CA MET A 365 20.43 -11.96 -5.35
C MET A 365 19.15 -11.12 -5.35
N ARG A 366 18.46 -10.97 -4.20
CA ARG A 366 17.29 -10.08 -4.10
C ARG A 366 17.65 -8.61 -4.31
N LEU A 367 18.81 -8.20 -3.80
CA LEU A 367 19.36 -6.86 -4.03
C LEU A 367 19.71 -6.65 -5.51
N ILE A 368 20.42 -7.61 -6.11
CA ILE A 368 20.78 -7.58 -7.55
C ILE A 368 19.52 -7.54 -8.42
N HIS A 369 18.49 -8.32 -8.05
CA HIS A 369 17.21 -8.33 -8.74
C HIS A 369 16.57 -6.94 -8.75
N ARG A 370 16.38 -6.34 -7.56
CA ARG A 370 15.76 -5.00 -7.43
C ARG A 370 16.57 -3.92 -8.13
N GLN A 371 17.89 -3.86 -7.94
CA GLN A 371 18.70 -2.73 -8.37
C GLN A 371 19.31 -2.85 -9.78
N LEU A 372 19.45 -4.06 -10.32
CA LEU A 372 20.05 -4.27 -11.66
C LEU A 372 19.12 -4.99 -12.64
N ILE A 373 18.52 -6.11 -12.25
CA ILE A 373 17.68 -6.92 -13.16
C ILE A 373 16.40 -6.16 -13.52
N VAL A 374 15.68 -5.66 -12.51
CA VAL A 374 14.61 -4.69 -12.71
C VAL A 374 15.23 -3.33 -13.01
N GLY A 375 16.13 -2.87 -12.14
CA GLY A 375 16.89 -1.64 -12.36
C GLY A 375 15.99 -0.40 -12.34
N GLU A 376 15.23 -0.25 -11.26
CA GLU A 376 14.16 0.74 -11.10
C GLU A 376 14.60 2.16 -11.48
N ARG A 377 13.87 2.76 -12.44
CA ARG A 377 14.13 4.08 -13.01
C ARG A 377 12.83 4.73 -13.42
N LEU A 378 12.73 6.05 -13.22
CA LEU A 378 11.63 6.87 -13.70
C LEU A 378 12.02 7.54 -15.01
N GLY A 379 11.16 7.48 -16.02
CA GLY A 379 11.34 8.25 -17.24
C GLY A 379 11.01 9.74 -17.07
N GLN A 380 11.02 10.46 -18.19
CA GLN A 380 10.79 11.89 -18.22
C GLN A 380 9.97 12.25 -19.46
N VAL A 381 8.96 13.09 -19.27
CA VAL A 381 8.18 13.69 -20.35
C VAL A 381 8.51 15.19 -20.43
N PRO A 382 8.36 15.82 -21.61
CA PRO A 382 8.56 17.27 -21.77
C PRO A 382 7.65 18.12 -20.88
N ASP A 383 8.13 19.30 -20.47
CA ASP A 383 7.33 20.27 -19.69
C ASP A 383 6.08 20.78 -20.48
N GLU A 384 6.13 20.75 -21.82
CA GLU A 384 5.03 21.14 -22.72
C GLU A 384 3.99 20.04 -22.97
N THR A 385 4.17 18.86 -22.38
CA THR A 385 3.20 17.76 -22.51
C THR A 385 1.83 18.22 -21.98
N PRO A 386 0.72 17.96 -22.70
CA PRO A 386 -0.62 18.28 -22.21
C PRO A 386 -0.88 17.63 -20.85
N MET A 387 -1.18 18.44 -19.83
CA MET A 387 -1.41 18.00 -18.46
C MET A 387 -2.60 18.75 -17.86
N VAL A 388 -3.31 18.11 -16.95
CA VAL A 388 -4.36 18.78 -16.17
C VAL A 388 -3.76 19.88 -15.29
N PRO A 389 -4.50 20.98 -15.01
CA PRO A 389 -3.97 22.10 -14.20
C PRO A 389 -3.39 21.68 -12.85
N LEU A 390 -4.02 20.71 -12.17
CA LEU A 390 -3.56 20.20 -10.88
C LEU A 390 -2.18 19.53 -10.96
N GLN A 391 -1.90 18.81 -12.05
CA GLN A 391 -0.61 18.16 -12.29
C GLN A 391 0.48 19.22 -12.57
N GLN A 392 0.16 20.27 -13.32
CA GLN A 392 1.06 21.40 -13.53
C GLN A 392 1.39 22.10 -12.20
N ASP A 393 0.39 22.29 -11.34
CA ASP A 393 0.59 22.85 -10.01
C ASP A 393 1.53 22.00 -9.16
N LEU A 394 1.32 20.68 -9.11
CA LEU A 394 2.21 19.76 -8.40
C LEU A 394 3.65 19.85 -8.92
N GLN A 395 3.86 19.89 -10.24
CA GLN A 395 5.21 20.01 -10.81
C GLN A 395 5.89 21.33 -10.42
N ARG A 396 5.15 22.44 -10.38
CA ARG A 396 5.68 23.72 -9.88
C ARG A 396 6.08 23.62 -8.41
N GLN A 397 5.27 22.98 -7.58
CA GLN A 397 5.58 22.78 -6.16
C GLN A 397 6.77 21.84 -5.95
N GLN A 398 6.89 20.76 -6.73
CA GLN A 398 8.04 19.85 -6.74
C GLN A 398 9.34 20.58 -7.07
N LYS A 399 9.34 21.41 -8.13
CA LYS A 399 10.50 22.24 -8.52
C LYS A 399 10.84 23.25 -7.42
N ARG A 400 9.85 23.94 -6.85
CA ARG A 400 10.02 24.95 -5.78
C ARG A 400 10.58 24.35 -4.49
N LEU A 401 10.04 23.21 -4.04
CA LEU A 401 10.42 22.53 -2.79
C LEU A 401 11.60 21.58 -2.95
N ARG A 402 12.15 21.43 -4.16
CA ARG A 402 13.23 20.49 -4.51
C ARG A 402 12.88 19.04 -4.14
N LEU A 403 11.60 18.69 -4.27
CA LEU A 403 11.11 17.32 -4.09
C LEU A 403 11.03 16.65 -5.45
N LYS A 404 12.03 15.83 -5.76
CA LYS A 404 12.09 15.13 -7.05
C LYS A 404 11.31 13.82 -6.96
N PRO A 405 10.43 13.51 -7.94
CA PRO A 405 9.83 12.18 -8.03
C PRO A 405 10.91 11.15 -8.38
N GLU A 406 10.97 10.09 -7.60
CA GLU A 406 11.94 8.99 -7.74
C GLU A 406 11.17 7.66 -7.66
N ALA A 407 11.49 6.73 -8.56
CA ALA A 407 10.88 5.39 -8.56
C ALA A 407 11.41 4.51 -7.42
N ASN A 408 12.65 4.78 -6.97
CA ASN A 408 13.22 4.13 -5.81
C ASN A 408 12.66 4.71 -4.51
N GLU A 409 12.52 3.84 -3.54
CA GLU A 409 12.14 4.21 -2.18
C GLU A 409 13.23 5.06 -1.54
N ARG A 410 12.83 6.17 -0.92
CA ARG A 410 13.73 7.08 -0.23
C ARG A 410 13.13 7.51 1.10
N LEU A 411 13.97 7.52 2.15
CA LEU A 411 13.62 8.14 3.42
C LEU A 411 13.89 9.65 3.36
N LEU A 412 12.90 10.43 3.80
CA LEU A 412 12.95 11.88 3.91
C LEU A 412 12.68 12.28 5.36
N ASP A 413 13.72 12.69 6.06
CA ASP A 413 13.60 13.30 7.40
C ASP A 413 13.39 14.82 7.24
N LEU A 414 12.37 15.35 7.92
CA LEU A 414 12.01 16.77 7.92
C LEU A 414 12.16 17.35 9.34
N ASP A 415 12.73 18.54 9.45
CA ASP A 415 12.76 19.33 10.69
C ASP A 415 11.77 20.50 10.57
N LEU A 416 10.62 20.38 11.23
CA LEU A 416 9.48 21.30 11.08
C LEU A 416 9.77 22.74 11.54
N ARG A 417 10.89 22.97 12.23
CA ARG A 417 11.36 24.32 12.59
C ARG A 417 11.93 25.08 11.39
N LYS A 418 12.33 24.36 10.35
CA LYS A 418 12.82 24.96 9.10
C LYS A 418 11.63 25.21 8.18
N PRO A 419 11.45 26.45 7.67
CA PRO A 419 10.27 26.79 6.87
C PRO A 419 10.16 25.94 5.60
N GLY A 420 11.28 25.63 4.93
CA GLY A 420 11.28 24.77 3.75
C GLY A 420 10.91 23.31 4.02
N ASP A 421 11.26 22.75 5.18
CA ASP A 421 10.87 21.38 5.56
C ASP A 421 9.41 21.33 5.99
N ARG A 422 8.94 22.37 6.67
CA ARG A 422 7.52 22.54 7.01
C ARG A 422 6.63 22.60 5.76
N GLU A 423 7.02 23.37 4.74
CA GLU A 423 6.26 23.40 3.48
C GLU A 423 6.27 22.06 2.73
N ARG A 424 7.34 21.26 2.85
CA ARG A 424 7.38 19.89 2.32
C ARG A 424 6.38 19.00 3.05
N SER A 425 6.33 19.07 4.38
CA SER A 425 5.34 18.37 5.20
C SER A 425 3.91 18.73 4.79
N HIS A 426 3.60 20.03 4.65
CA HIS A 426 2.27 20.48 4.21
C HIS A 426 1.89 19.91 2.84
N LEU A 427 2.79 19.94 1.85
CA LEU A 427 2.51 19.34 0.54
C LEU A 427 2.20 17.83 0.66
N LEU A 428 3.00 17.08 1.42
CA LEU A 428 2.78 15.63 1.56
C LEU A 428 1.43 15.32 2.22
N HIS A 429 1.07 16.04 3.28
CA HIS A 429 -0.24 15.89 3.92
C HIS A 429 -1.40 16.28 3.00
N ARG A 430 -1.27 17.36 2.23
CA ARG A 430 -2.28 17.75 1.21
C ARG A 430 -2.47 16.67 0.15
N LEU A 431 -1.38 16.04 -0.30
CA LEU A 431 -1.44 14.93 -1.24
C LEU A 431 -2.10 13.69 -0.62
N THR A 432 -1.84 13.38 0.64
CA THR A 432 -2.53 12.30 1.36
C THR A 432 -4.05 12.54 1.42
N LEU A 433 -4.48 13.77 1.71
CA LEU A 433 -5.91 14.15 1.67
C LEU A 433 -6.54 13.96 0.29
N LEU A 434 -5.76 14.15 -0.77
CA LEU A 434 -6.11 13.88 -2.17
C LEU A 434 -5.96 12.41 -2.58
N ASN A 435 -5.78 11.47 -1.64
CA ASN A 435 -5.53 10.05 -1.95
C ASN A 435 -4.33 9.84 -2.90
N LEU A 436 -3.33 10.71 -2.80
CA LEU A 436 -2.06 10.63 -3.51
C LEU A 436 -0.95 10.35 -2.49
N PRO A 437 -0.77 9.09 -2.04
CA PRO A 437 0.18 8.72 -0.99
C PRO A 437 1.62 8.69 -1.50
N TRP A 438 2.11 9.80 -2.06
CA TRP A 438 3.50 9.91 -2.53
C TRP A 438 4.51 9.76 -1.38
N GLY A 439 4.14 10.19 -0.18
CA GLY A 439 4.84 9.92 1.06
C GLY A 439 3.96 9.17 2.05
N GLN A 440 4.55 8.17 2.72
CA GLN A 440 3.94 7.49 3.86
C GLN A 440 4.68 7.90 5.14
N PRO A 441 3.97 8.44 6.14
CA PRO A 441 4.60 8.81 7.41
C PRO A 441 5.12 7.54 8.09
N GLN A 442 6.33 7.59 8.62
CA GLN A 442 6.91 6.55 9.44
C GLN A 442 6.70 6.92 10.90
N SER A 443 6.11 6.01 11.68
CA SER A 443 6.01 6.17 13.13
C SER A 443 7.42 6.33 13.69
N ALA A 444 7.73 7.54 14.16
CA ALA A 444 8.94 7.78 14.90
C ALA A 444 8.81 7.03 16.23
N GLY A 445 9.26 5.78 16.29
CA GLY A 445 9.23 5.01 17.54
C GLY A 445 9.83 5.85 18.66
N ASN A 446 9.06 6.12 19.72
CA ASN A 446 9.28 6.82 21.01
C ASN A 446 10.49 7.79 21.22
N THR A 447 11.21 8.21 20.18
CA THR A 447 12.60 8.72 20.31
C THR A 447 12.87 9.98 19.48
N LYS A 448 11.97 10.39 18.57
CA LYS A 448 12.08 11.69 17.87
C LYS A 448 10.96 12.61 18.37
N GLY A 449 11.33 13.78 18.90
CA GLY A 449 10.38 14.77 19.40
C GLY A 449 9.41 15.29 18.33
N THR A 450 8.36 16.00 18.75
CA THR A 450 7.24 16.51 17.92
C THR A 450 7.62 17.43 16.75
N PHE A 451 8.89 17.84 16.65
CA PHE A 451 9.41 18.70 15.58
C PHE A 451 10.05 17.93 14.42
N ARG A 452 10.10 16.59 14.47
CA ARG A 452 10.70 15.76 13.42
C ARG A 452 9.68 14.80 12.81
N GLU A 453 9.63 14.79 11.49
CA GLU A 453 8.87 13.81 10.71
C GLU A 453 9.82 12.98 9.86
N SER A 454 9.49 11.70 9.67
CA SER A 454 10.19 10.81 8.75
C SER A 454 9.18 10.25 7.77
N TRP A 455 9.47 10.40 6.49
CA TRP A 455 8.58 9.98 5.41
C TRP A 455 9.27 8.95 4.53
N ARG A 456 8.57 7.87 4.22
CA ARG A 456 8.95 6.95 3.16
C ARG A 456 8.34 7.43 1.86
N MET A 457 9.17 7.84 0.92
CA MET A 457 8.78 8.44 -0.36
C MET A 457 9.01 7.46 -1.51
N GLN A 458 8.02 7.32 -2.39
CA GLN A 458 8.16 6.58 -3.65
C GLN A 458 7.15 7.11 -4.67
N TRP A 459 7.62 7.52 -5.85
CA TRP A 459 6.73 7.92 -6.94
C TRP A 459 6.16 6.70 -7.66
N GLN A 460 4.84 6.70 -7.87
CA GLN A 460 4.10 5.66 -8.57
C GLN A 460 3.41 6.24 -9.81
N PRO A 461 3.50 5.60 -11.00
CA PRO A 461 2.86 6.11 -12.22
C PRO A 461 1.34 6.31 -12.11
N GLU A 462 0.66 5.53 -11.27
CA GLU A 462 -0.78 5.61 -10.99
C GLU A 462 -1.19 6.98 -10.44
N PHE A 463 -0.25 7.72 -9.85
CA PHE A 463 -0.50 9.08 -9.42
C PHE A 463 -0.89 10.00 -10.57
N ALA A 464 -0.56 9.68 -11.83
CA ALA A 464 -1.03 10.45 -12.98
C ALA A 464 -2.56 10.40 -13.11
N VAL A 465 -3.18 9.20 -13.06
CA VAL A 465 -4.65 9.07 -13.11
C VAL A 465 -5.30 9.66 -11.86
N ARG A 466 -4.73 9.41 -10.67
CA ARG A 466 -5.26 10.00 -9.43
C ARG A 466 -5.18 11.53 -9.41
N LEU A 467 -4.20 12.14 -10.09
CA LEU A 467 -4.13 13.59 -10.27
C LEU A 467 -5.21 14.11 -11.22
N ILE A 468 -5.55 13.37 -12.27
CA ILE A 468 -6.66 13.72 -13.18
C ILE A 468 -8.00 13.66 -12.42
N GLU A 469 -8.22 12.58 -11.67
CA GLU A 469 -9.41 12.43 -10.80
C GLU A 469 -9.48 13.53 -9.74
N ALA A 470 -8.36 13.84 -9.08
CA ALA A 470 -8.30 14.90 -8.09
C ALA A 470 -8.53 16.30 -8.69
N GLY A 471 -8.34 16.48 -10.00
CA GLY A 471 -8.58 17.73 -10.72
C GLY A 471 -10.03 18.23 -10.65
N ILE A 472 -11.00 17.33 -10.42
CA ILE A 472 -12.41 17.69 -10.23
C ILE A 472 -12.60 18.63 -9.03
N TRP A 473 -11.74 18.51 -8.00
CA TRP A 473 -11.81 19.29 -6.77
C TRP A 473 -11.14 20.67 -6.88
N GLY A 474 -10.32 20.91 -7.91
CA GLY A 474 -9.68 22.20 -8.11
C GLY A 474 -8.41 22.17 -8.96
N ASN A 475 -7.95 23.37 -9.35
CA ASN A 475 -6.78 23.54 -10.22
C ASN A 475 -5.44 23.60 -9.49
N THR A 476 -5.44 23.71 -8.15
CA THR A 476 -4.22 23.71 -7.32
C THR A 476 -4.35 22.70 -6.19
N ILE A 477 -3.21 22.20 -5.70
CA ILE A 477 -3.21 21.16 -4.66
C ILE A 477 -3.92 21.63 -3.39
N GLU A 478 -3.79 22.91 -3.04
CA GLU A 478 -4.44 23.51 -1.88
C GLU A 478 -5.97 23.58 -2.00
N ILE A 479 -6.47 24.07 -3.14
CA ILE A 479 -7.91 24.19 -3.40
C ILE A 479 -8.53 22.79 -3.48
N ALA A 480 -7.90 21.88 -4.24
CA ALA A 480 -8.39 20.52 -4.41
C ALA A 480 -8.44 19.76 -3.07
N ALA A 481 -7.38 19.85 -2.26
CA ALA A 481 -7.35 19.20 -0.95
C ALA A 481 -8.41 19.77 0.00
N THR A 482 -8.64 21.08 -0.05
CA THR A 482 -9.68 21.76 0.74
C THR A 482 -11.08 21.29 0.33
N ALA A 483 -11.43 21.38 -0.95
CA ALA A 483 -12.75 21.01 -1.45
C ALA A 483 -13.08 19.53 -1.18
N ARG A 484 -12.12 18.63 -1.42
CA ARG A 484 -12.29 17.20 -1.12
C ARG A 484 -12.45 16.93 0.38
N THR A 485 -11.70 17.64 1.22
CA THR A 485 -11.81 17.49 2.68
C THR A 485 -13.19 17.95 3.17
N CYS A 486 -13.70 19.06 2.64
CA CYS A 486 -15.05 19.55 2.96
C CYS A 486 -16.15 18.57 2.51
N ASP A 487 -16.03 17.96 1.31
CA ASP A 487 -16.98 16.94 0.87
C ASP A 487 -16.97 15.70 1.78
N ARG A 488 -15.77 15.22 2.15
CA ARG A 488 -15.64 14.11 3.11
C ARG A 488 -16.24 14.45 4.46
N ALA A 489 -16.04 15.68 4.95
CA ALA A 489 -16.59 16.15 6.22
C ALA A 489 -18.14 16.16 6.23
N ASN A 490 -18.78 16.41 5.09
CA ASN A 490 -20.24 16.42 5.01
C ASN A 490 -20.87 15.02 5.19
N LYS A 491 -20.10 13.96 4.89
CA LYS A 491 -20.53 12.56 4.96
C LYS A 491 -19.98 11.83 6.19
N ALA A 492 -19.15 12.50 6.99
CA ALA A 492 -18.40 11.91 8.10
C ALA A 492 -19.18 11.98 9.42
N ASP A 493 -18.97 10.96 10.25
CA ASP A 493 -19.37 10.92 11.65
C ASP A 493 -18.33 11.59 12.57
N LEU A 494 -18.62 11.66 13.87
CA LEU A 494 -17.77 12.36 14.83
C LEU A 494 -16.32 11.83 14.88
N PRO A 495 -16.05 10.50 14.94
CA PRO A 495 -14.69 9.98 14.87
C PRO A 495 -13.94 10.38 13.59
N ILE A 496 -14.56 10.22 12.42
CA ILE A 496 -13.94 10.58 11.14
C ILE A 496 -13.67 12.09 11.06
N LEU A 497 -14.59 12.93 11.56
CA LEU A 497 -14.40 14.38 11.62
C LEU A 497 -13.17 14.76 12.45
N THR A 498 -12.98 14.15 13.61
CA THR A 498 -11.79 14.42 14.45
C THR A 498 -10.49 13.99 13.77
N GLN A 499 -10.49 12.86 13.06
CA GLN A 499 -9.33 12.43 12.28
C GLN A 499 -9.03 13.38 11.11
N LEU A 500 -10.07 13.84 10.41
CA LEU A 500 -9.93 14.81 9.33
C LEU A 500 -9.37 16.15 9.84
N ILE A 501 -9.79 16.60 11.03
CA ILE A 501 -9.24 17.81 11.66
C ILE A 501 -7.73 17.68 11.86
N ASP A 502 -7.25 16.58 12.44
CA ASP A 502 -5.81 16.35 12.63
C ASP A 502 -5.04 16.36 11.30
N GLN A 503 -5.53 15.62 10.30
CA GLN A 503 -4.93 15.59 8.96
C GLN A 503 -4.90 16.97 8.29
N THR A 504 -5.98 17.75 8.43
CA THR A 504 -6.14 19.07 7.82
C THR A 504 -5.25 20.11 8.49
N LEU A 505 -5.07 19.99 9.81
CA LEU A 505 -4.15 20.80 10.58
C LEU A 505 -2.70 20.57 10.12
N LEU A 506 -2.29 19.31 9.93
CA LEU A 506 -0.97 18.98 9.38
C LEU A 506 -0.78 19.48 7.93
N ALA A 507 -1.86 19.51 7.15
CA ALA A 507 -1.88 20.00 5.77
C ALA A 507 -1.94 21.54 5.63
N GLU A 508 -2.11 22.30 6.72
CA GLU A 508 -2.26 23.76 6.73
C GLU A 508 -3.36 24.23 5.74
N LEU A 509 -4.61 23.84 5.99
CA LEU A 509 -5.77 24.20 5.16
C LEU A 509 -6.85 24.96 5.98
N PRO A 510 -6.72 26.29 6.16
CA PRO A 510 -7.57 27.05 7.08
C PRO A 510 -9.06 27.04 6.71
N GLN A 511 -9.39 27.06 5.42
CA GLN A 511 -10.79 27.04 4.97
C GLN A 511 -11.47 25.70 5.28
N ALA A 512 -10.76 24.58 5.11
CA ALA A 512 -11.28 23.26 5.45
C ALA A 512 -11.44 23.08 6.97
N ILE A 513 -10.53 23.65 7.78
CA ILE A 513 -10.62 23.62 9.25
C ILE A 513 -11.91 24.30 9.71
N ASN A 514 -12.20 25.51 9.22
CA ASN A 514 -13.43 26.23 9.60
C ASN A 514 -14.70 25.42 9.27
N HIS A 515 -14.75 24.77 8.10
CA HIS A 515 -15.88 23.91 7.71
C HIS A 515 -15.99 22.68 8.62
N LEU A 516 -14.88 22.01 8.90
CA LEU A 516 -14.80 20.87 9.82
C LEU A 516 -15.26 21.24 11.23
N MET A 517 -14.90 22.42 11.73
CA MET A 517 -15.34 22.89 13.05
C MET A 517 -16.85 23.05 13.14
N ASN A 518 -17.47 23.68 12.13
CA ASN A 518 -18.93 23.84 12.10
C ASN A 518 -19.65 22.49 12.04
N ARG A 519 -19.12 21.54 11.24
CA ARG A 519 -19.64 20.17 11.18
C ARG A 519 -19.46 19.43 12.50
N LEU A 520 -18.28 19.53 13.11
CA LEU A 520 -17.98 18.93 14.41
C LEU A 520 -18.93 19.44 15.51
N GLN A 521 -19.16 20.75 15.60
CA GLN A 521 -20.08 21.32 16.58
C GLN A 521 -21.52 20.83 16.39
N SER A 522 -21.97 20.76 15.13
CA SER A 522 -23.31 20.27 14.78
C SER A 522 -23.48 18.79 15.13
N GLU A 523 -22.48 17.96 14.78
CA GLU A 523 -22.50 16.52 15.02
C GLU A 523 -22.35 16.20 16.51
N ALA A 524 -21.43 16.90 17.17
CA ALA A 524 -21.22 16.77 18.60
C ALA A 524 -22.48 17.13 19.37
N ALA A 525 -23.34 18.06 18.91
CA ALA A 525 -24.61 18.38 19.58
C ALA A 525 -25.65 17.25 19.49
N LEU A 526 -25.61 16.43 18.42
CA LEU A 526 -26.58 15.37 18.15
C LEU A 526 -26.12 13.98 18.63
N ALA A 527 -24.81 13.79 18.80
CA ALA A 527 -24.24 12.52 19.22
C ALA A 527 -24.66 12.12 20.65
N SER A 528 -25.30 10.95 20.77
CA SER A 528 -25.72 10.34 22.03
C SER A 528 -24.84 9.16 22.47
N ASP A 529 -24.05 8.59 21.56
CA ASP A 529 -23.18 7.45 21.85
C ASP A 529 -21.92 7.88 22.60
N ILE A 530 -21.80 7.45 23.85
CA ILE A 530 -20.68 7.80 24.74
C ILE A 530 -19.34 7.29 24.20
N THR A 531 -19.30 6.13 23.54
CA THR A 531 -18.05 5.59 22.99
C THR A 531 -17.51 6.47 21.86
N HIS A 532 -18.41 7.01 21.03
CA HIS A 532 -18.07 8.00 19.99
C HIS A 532 -17.60 9.33 20.59
N LEU A 533 -18.22 9.80 21.68
CA LEU A 533 -17.76 11.02 22.35
C LEU A 533 -16.35 10.82 22.95
N MET A 534 -16.12 9.67 23.58
CA MET A 534 -14.84 9.33 24.21
C MET A 534 -13.71 9.17 23.20
N SER A 535 -13.98 8.63 22.01
CA SER A 535 -12.97 8.52 20.94
C SER A 535 -12.63 9.86 20.30
N ALA A 536 -13.61 10.78 20.23
CA ALA A 536 -13.45 12.12 19.67
C ALA A 536 -12.70 13.10 20.60
N LEU A 537 -12.73 12.89 21.91
CA LEU A 537 -12.17 13.85 22.88
C LEU A 537 -10.64 13.99 22.80
N PRO A 538 -9.81 12.91 22.83
CA PRO A 538 -8.35 13.05 22.86
C PRO A 538 -7.76 13.83 21.67
N PRO A 539 -8.19 13.60 20.42
CA PRO A 539 -7.76 14.42 19.29
C PRO A 539 -8.07 15.90 19.49
N LEU A 540 -9.29 16.26 19.94
CA LEU A 540 -9.69 17.66 20.13
C LEU A 540 -8.89 18.36 21.23
N VAL A 541 -8.59 17.64 22.32
CA VAL A 541 -7.72 18.16 23.39
C VAL A 541 -6.34 18.50 22.86
N ASN A 542 -5.77 17.64 22.00
CA ASN A 542 -4.47 17.92 21.38
C ASN A 542 -4.54 19.19 20.51
N VAL A 543 -5.65 19.40 19.78
CA VAL A 543 -5.85 20.64 19.00
C VAL A 543 -5.91 21.87 19.90
N VAL A 544 -6.64 21.84 21.01
CA VAL A 544 -6.70 22.98 21.97
C VAL A 544 -5.31 23.28 22.52
N ARG A 545 -4.54 22.25 22.88
CA ARG A 545 -3.22 22.42 23.51
C ARG A 545 -2.14 22.94 22.55
N TYR A 546 -2.17 22.49 21.30
CA TYR A 546 -1.14 22.81 20.30
C TYR A 546 -1.61 23.83 19.24
N GLY A 547 -2.86 24.33 19.32
CA GLY A 547 -3.52 25.19 18.34
C GLY A 547 -2.95 26.60 18.22
N THR A 548 -2.19 27.09 19.20
CA THR A 548 -1.55 28.42 19.18
C THR A 548 -0.44 28.56 18.13
N VAL A 549 0.05 27.45 17.55
CA VAL A 549 1.08 27.49 16.49
C VAL A 549 0.49 27.84 15.12
N ARG A 550 -0.86 27.81 14.95
CA ARG A 550 -1.51 27.81 13.62
C ARG A 550 -2.58 28.90 13.38
N GLN A 551 -2.67 29.93 14.21
CA GLN A 551 -3.56 31.11 14.03
C GLN A 551 -5.08 30.78 13.93
N PHE A 552 -5.66 30.10 14.93
CA PHE A 552 -7.11 29.90 15.02
C PHE A 552 -7.67 30.31 16.40
N GLU A 553 -8.96 30.67 16.43
CA GLU A 553 -9.70 30.96 17.66
C GLU A 553 -9.96 29.66 18.44
N THR A 554 -9.10 29.35 19.41
CA THR A 554 -9.18 28.15 20.26
C THR A 554 -10.39 28.11 21.19
N GLU A 555 -11.09 29.24 21.35
CA GLU A 555 -12.22 29.39 22.28
C GLU A 555 -13.42 28.51 21.90
N VAL A 556 -13.75 28.43 20.60
CA VAL A 556 -14.90 27.62 20.12
C VAL A 556 -14.69 26.13 20.38
N ILE A 557 -13.45 25.64 20.20
CA ILE A 557 -13.11 24.23 20.47
C ILE A 557 -13.13 23.94 21.98
N GLY A 558 -12.70 24.90 22.79
CA GLY A 558 -12.79 24.81 24.25
C GLY A 558 -14.22 24.49 24.71
N HIS A 559 -15.21 25.23 24.21
CA HIS A 559 -16.62 24.98 24.55
C HIS A 559 -17.13 23.62 24.08
N VAL A 560 -16.72 23.14 22.90
CA VAL A 560 -17.08 21.79 22.42
C VAL A 560 -16.47 20.72 23.31
N VAL A 561 -15.19 20.87 23.68
CA VAL A 561 -14.46 19.95 24.57
C VAL A 561 -15.12 19.91 25.97
N GLU A 562 -15.46 21.06 26.55
CA GLU A 562 -16.16 21.14 27.84
C GLU A 562 -17.54 20.45 27.78
N GLY A 563 -18.30 20.70 26.71
CA GLY A 563 -19.59 20.05 26.48
C GLY A 563 -19.48 18.53 26.27
N LEU A 564 -18.42 18.05 25.61
CA LEU A 564 -18.14 16.62 25.46
C LEU A 564 -17.77 15.98 26.80
N ILE A 565 -16.86 16.59 27.56
CA ILE A 565 -16.44 16.09 28.88
C ILE A 565 -17.65 15.95 29.80
N THR A 566 -18.52 16.96 29.84
CA THR A 566 -19.73 16.95 30.67
C THR A 566 -20.63 15.76 30.31
N ARG A 567 -20.87 15.52 29.01
CA ARG A 567 -21.74 14.43 28.56
C ARG A 567 -21.12 13.05 28.72
N ILE A 568 -19.83 12.92 28.50
CA ILE A 568 -19.07 11.69 28.80
C ILE A 568 -19.22 11.39 30.29
N CYS A 569 -18.99 12.37 31.16
CA CYS A 569 -19.08 12.20 32.60
C CYS A 569 -20.49 11.77 33.05
N ILE A 570 -21.54 12.34 32.46
CA ILE A 570 -22.93 11.99 32.78
C ILE A 570 -23.31 10.59 32.27
N GLY A 571 -22.94 10.26 31.03
CA GLY A 571 -23.39 9.03 30.37
C GLY A 571 -22.54 7.80 30.63
N LEU A 572 -21.27 7.96 30.99
CA LEU A 572 -20.32 6.86 31.15
C LEU A 572 -20.77 5.81 32.19
N PRO A 573 -21.27 6.15 33.41
CA PRO A 573 -21.73 5.14 34.36
C PRO A 573 -22.87 4.26 33.83
N VAL A 574 -23.75 4.83 32.99
CA VAL A 574 -24.86 4.11 32.36
C VAL A 574 -24.35 3.24 31.22
N ALA A 575 -23.46 3.78 30.37
CA ALA A 575 -22.86 3.04 29.27
C ALA A 575 -21.96 1.88 29.73
N ALA A 576 -21.40 1.97 30.94
CA ALA A 576 -20.54 0.95 31.53
C ALA A 576 -21.31 -0.17 32.26
N ALA A 577 -22.63 -0.07 32.38
CA ALA A 577 -23.43 -1.06 33.10
C ALA A 577 -23.59 -2.35 32.28
N SER A 578 -23.41 -3.51 32.95
CA SER A 578 -23.72 -4.84 32.38
C SER A 578 -23.04 -5.16 31.04
N LEU A 579 -21.76 -4.78 30.90
CA LEU A 579 -20.96 -5.07 29.71
C LEU A 579 -20.41 -6.50 29.73
N ASP A 580 -20.23 -7.08 28.54
CA ASP A 580 -19.43 -8.28 28.33
C ASP A 580 -17.92 -7.96 28.28
N ASP A 581 -17.08 -9.00 28.19
CA ASP A 581 -15.62 -8.86 28.17
C ASP A 581 -15.09 -7.99 27.01
N GLU A 582 -15.69 -8.07 25.83
CA GLU A 582 -15.24 -7.36 24.62
C GLU A 582 -15.60 -5.87 24.67
N ALA A 583 -16.83 -5.55 25.07
CA ALA A 583 -17.28 -4.19 25.28
C ALA A 583 -16.53 -3.54 26.45
N ALA A 584 -16.26 -4.28 27.53
CA ALA A 584 -15.45 -3.80 28.64
C ALA A 584 -14.01 -3.50 28.22
N ALA A 585 -13.38 -4.33 27.38
CA ALA A 585 -12.05 -4.08 26.86
C ALA A 585 -11.99 -2.83 25.97
N THR A 586 -13.01 -2.62 25.13
CA THR A 586 -13.15 -1.42 24.31
C THR A 586 -13.26 -0.17 25.19
N LEU A 587 -14.19 -0.18 26.15
CA LEU A 587 -14.40 0.96 27.04
C LEU A 587 -13.19 1.23 27.96
N TYR A 588 -12.47 0.18 28.38
CA TYR A 588 -11.22 0.30 29.12
C TYR A 588 -10.18 1.14 28.36
N SER A 589 -10.01 0.90 27.05
CA SER A 589 -9.08 1.67 26.21
C SER A 589 -9.49 3.14 26.07
N LEU A 590 -10.81 3.39 25.97
CA LEU A 590 -11.38 4.72 25.88
C LEU A 590 -11.21 5.50 27.20
N ILE A 591 -11.44 4.88 28.36
CA ILE A 591 -11.23 5.51 29.68
C ILE A 591 -9.78 5.96 29.85
N ILE A 592 -8.80 5.15 29.44
CA ILE A 592 -7.39 5.52 29.52
C ILE A 592 -7.09 6.72 28.63
N SER A 593 -7.60 6.70 27.40
CA SER A 593 -7.37 7.77 26.42
C SER A 593 -8.00 9.10 26.88
N VAL A 594 -9.23 9.05 27.40
CA VAL A 594 -9.94 10.20 27.97
C VAL A 594 -9.25 10.71 29.23
N HIS A 595 -8.85 9.84 30.16
CA HIS A 595 -8.12 10.24 31.36
C HIS A 595 -6.82 10.96 31.02
N GLY A 596 -6.05 10.42 30.07
CA GLY A 596 -4.85 11.08 29.54
C GLY A 596 -5.16 12.46 28.96
N ALA A 597 -6.19 12.56 28.10
CA ALA A 597 -6.60 13.82 27.49
C ALA A 597 -7.01 14.88 28.53
N ILE A 598 -7.86 14.53 29.51
CA ILE A 598 -8.28 15.46 30.55
C ILE A 598 -7.08 15.95 31.39
N GLY A 599 -6.13 15.05 31.70
CA GLY A 599 -4.88 15.43 32.35
C GLY A 599 -4.04 16.44 31.56
N LEU A 600 -4.10 16.40 30.23
CA LEU A 600 -3.37 17.34 29.36
C LEU A 600 -4.01 18.74 29.29
N LEU A 601 -5.32 18.87 29.54
CA LEU A 601 -6.05 20.15 29.46
C LEU A 601 -5.68 21.13 30.58
N GLN A 602 -5.18 20.62 31.72
CA GLN A 602 -4.91 21.43 32.93
C GLN A 602 -6.14 22.24 33.42
N ASN A 603 -7.36 21.78 33.13
CA ASN A 603 -8.61 22.37 33.64
C ASN A 603 -9.03 21.63 34.92
N ALA A 604 -9.05 22.33 36.05
CA ALA A 604 -9.35 21.76 37.36
C ALA A 604 -10.81 21.28 37.49
N GLU A 605 -11.77 21.98 36.87
CA GLU A 605 -13.19 21.61 36.94
C GLU A 605 -13.45 20.32 36.16
N ALA A 606 -12.91 20.22 34.94
CA ALA A 606 -12.99 19.02 34.11
C ALA A 606 -12.33 17.81 34.79
N LEU A 607 -11.17 18.01 35.41
CA LEU A 607 -10.48 16.96 36.17
C LEU A 607 -11.29 16.48 37.37
N THR A 608 -11.89 17.41 38.12
CA THR A 608 -12.72 17.08 39.29
C THR A 608 -13.97 16.31 38.88
N MET A 609 -14.63 16.72 37.80
CA MET A 609 -15.80 16.02 37.26
C MET A 609 -15.45 14.59 36.82
N TRP A 610 -14.34 14.43 36.11
CA TRP A 610 -13.85 13.12 35.66
C TRP A 610 -13.50 12.20 36.84
N GLN A 611 -12.77 12.72 37.83
CA GLN A 611 -12.42 11.96 39.04
C GLN A 611 -13.69 11.55 39.83
N GLY A 612 -14.70 12.42 39.91
CA GLY A 612 -15.98 12.09 40.54
C GLY A 612 -16.68 10.91 39.87
N VAL A 613 -16.70 10.87 38.53
CA VAL A 613 -17.31 9.78 37.76
C VAL A 613 -16.53 8.48 37.90
N LEU A 614 -15.18 8.54 37.84
CA LEU A 614 -14.36 7.36 38.10
C LEU A 614 -14.59 6.80 39.51
N ALA A 615 -14.80 7.67 40.51
CA ALA A 615 -15.08 7.22 41.88
C ALA A 615 -16.45 6.55 41.97
N GLN A 616 -17.47 7.12 41.32
CA GLN A 616 -18.80 6.49 41.19
C GLN A 616 -18.70 5.10 40.54
N MET A 617 -17.95 4.98 39.44
CA MET A 617 -17.76 3.70 38.74
C MET A 617 -16.98 2.70 39.57
N ALA A 618 -15.91 3.12 40.27
CA ALA A 618 -15.12 2.23 41.11
C ALA A 618 -15.96 1.55 42.21
N ASP A 619 -17.00 2.24 42.70
CA ASP A 619 -17.91 1.76 43.76
C ASP A 619 -19.25 1.22 43.21
N GLN A 620 -19.46 1.20 41.88
CA GLN A 620 -20.70 0.76 41.26
C GLN A 620 -20.87 -0.77 41.34
N GLN A 621 -22.00 -1.22 41.89
CA GLN A 621 -22.35 -2.63 41.92
C GLN A 621 -22.69 -3.13 40.51
N GLY A 622 -22.15 -4.30 40.14
CA GLY A 622 -22.39 -4.91 38.82
C GLY A 622 -21.57 -4.31 37.67
N LEU A 623 -20.59 -3.43 37.95
CA LEU A 623 -19.63 -2.99 36.94
C LEU A 623 -18.64 -4.13 36.62
N HIS A 624 -18.26 -4.25 35.35
CA HIS A 624 -17.25 -5.22 34.92
C HIS A 624 -15.91 -5.04 35.66
N GLY A 625 -15.30 -6.14 36.12
CA GLY A 625 -14.13 -6.11 37.00
C GLY A 625 -12.98 -5.29 36.42
N LEU A 626 -12.67 -5.50 35.14
CA LEU A 626 -11.66 -4.76 34.37
C LEU A 626 -11.79 -3.22 34.52
N LEU A 627 -13.01 -2.70 34.43
CA LEU A 627 -13.27 -1.26 34.49
C LEU A 627 -13.18 -0.74 35.92
N SER A 628 -13.77 -1.44 36.89
CA SER A 628 -13.70 -1.07 38.31
C SER A 628 -12.25 -1.03 38.81
N GLY A 629 -11.46 -2.06 38.49
CA GLY A 629 -10.04 -2.12 38.84
C GLY A 629 -9.25 -0.97 38.22
N ARG A 630 -9.52 -0.64 36.95
CA ARG A 630 -8.85 0.48 36.28
C ARG A 630 -9.22 1.84 36.86
N CYS A 631 -10.50 2.08 37.17
CA CYS A 631 -10.95 3.33 37.81
C CYS A 631 -10.27 3.52 39.18
N CYS A 632 -10.22 2.46 39.99
CA CYS A 632 -9.53 2.47 41.28
C CYS A 632 -8.04 2.80 41.13
N ARG A 633 -7.38 2.22 40.12
CA ARG A 633 -5.97 2.49 39.81
C ARG A 633 -5.72 3.95 39.42
N LEU A 634 -6.53 4.50 38.52
CA LEU A 634 -6.39 5.89 38.05
C LEU A 634 -6.60 6.90 39.20
N LEU A 635 -7.55 6.63 40.10
CA LEU A 635 -7.79 7.50 41.28
C LEU A 635 -6.68 7.42 42.32
N PHE A 636 -6.06 6.26 42.48
CA PHE A 636 -4.88 6.10 43.34
C PHE A 636 -3.67 6.86 42.77
N GLU A 637 -3.40 6.73 41.46
CA GLU A 637 -2.31 7.46 40.80
C GLU A 637 -2.52 8.98 40.85
N ALA A 638 -3.78 9.44 40.79
CA ALA A 638 -4.14 10.85 40.95
C ALA A 638 -4.10 11.34 42.40
N GLY A 639 -3.84 10.47 43.39
CA GLY A 639 -3.83 10.80 44.82
C GLY A 639 -5.21 11.06 45.42
N VAL A 640 -6.29 10.75 44.70
CA VAL A 640 -7.68 10.89 45.18
C VAL A 640 -8.01 9.77 46.15
N PHE A 641 -7.61 8.54 45.84
CA PHE A 641 -7.67 7.42 46.78
C PHE A 641 -6.33 7.26 47.47
N GLN A 642 -6.37 7.17 48.81
CA GLN A 642 -5.20 6.86 49.62
C GLN A 642 -4.93 5.35 49.61
N ALA A 643 -3.73 4.95 50.03
CA ALA A 643 -3.34 3.54 50.05
C ALA A 643 -4.30 2.66 50.84
N GLU A 644 -4.84 3.16 51.96
CA GLU A 644 -5.83 2.45 52.79
C GLU A 644 -7.18 2.27 52.07
N ASP A 645 -7.66 3.31 51.38
CA ASP A 645 -8.90 3.26 50.60
C ASP A 645 -8.81 2.31 49.41
N THR A 646 -7.67 2.31 48.74
CA THR A 646 -7.38 1.39 47.62
C THR A 646 -7.23 -0.04 48.14
N ALA A 647 -6.55 -0.24 49.27
CA ALA A 647 -6.42 -1.56 49.90
C ALA A 647 -7.78 -2.12 50.31
N ARG A 648 -8.68 -1.28 50.84
CA ARG A 648 -10.06 -1.67 51.17
C ARG A 648 -10.83 -2.15 49.93
N ARG A 649 -10.77 -1.42 48.82
CA ARG A 649 -11.45 -1.79 47.56
C ARG A 649 -10.86 -3.04 46.92
N LEU A 650 -9.54 -3.15 46.92
CA LEU A 650 -8.82 -4.36 46.51
C LEU A 650 -9.28 -5.55 47.38
N GLY A 651 -9.32 -5.41 48.71
CA GLY A 651 -9.78 -6.47 49.60
C GLY A 651 -11.24 -6.88 49.40
N LEU A 652 -12.13 -5.93 49.08
CA LEU A 652 -13.53 -6.21 48.76
C LEU A 652 -13.68 -6.97 47.42
N ALA A 653 -12.99 -6.51 46.38
CA ALA A 653 -12.98 -7.16 45.06
C ALA A 653 -12.40 -8.58 45.10
N LEU A 654 -11.46 -8.81 46.03
CA LEU A 654 -10.77 -10.08 46.26
C LEU A 654 -11.40 -10.92 47.38
N SER A 655 -12.56 -10.53 47.92
CA SER A 655 -13.21 -11.27 48.99
C SER A 655 -13.71 -12.65 48.54
N THR A 656 -13.86 -13.58 49.47
CA THR A 656 -14.39 -14.93 49.19
C THR A 656 -15.83 -14.94 48.68
N ALA A 657 -16.55 -13.82 48.84
CA ALA A 657 -17.91 -13.64 48.35
C ALA A 657 -17.97 -13.16 46.88
N ALA A 658 -16.84 -12.72 46.31
CA ALA A 658 -16.76 -12.29 44.92
C ALA A 658 -16.57 -13.48 43.97
N GLU A 659 -17.14 -13.39 42.77
CA GLU A 659 -16.94 -14.41 41.74
C GLU A 659 -15.47 -14.43 41.28
N PRO A 660 -14.81 -15.60 41.20
CA PRO A 660 -13.39 -15.69 40.86
C PRO A 660 -13.01 -15.00 39.54
N ALA A 661 -13.84 -15.13 38.50
CA ALA A 661 -13.58 -14.52 37.19
C ALA A 661 -13.60 -12.97 37.27
N GLN A 662 -14.56 -12.42 38.00
CA GLN A 662 -14.68 -10.98 38.26
C GLN A 662 -13.50 -10.44 39.08
N ALA A 663 -13.03 -11.18 40.08
CA ALA A 663 -11.84 -10.83 40.85
C ALA A 663 -10.58 -10.79 39.97
N ALA A 664 -10.45 -11.74 39.03
CA ALA A 664 -9.32 -11.82 38.12
C ALA A 664 -9.29 -10.67 37.11
N THR A 665 -10.42 -10.33 36.50
CA THR A 665 -10.51 -9.18 35.57
C THR A 665 -10.31 -7.87 36.32
N TRP A 666 -10.76 -7.76 37.58
CA TRP A 666 -10.46 -6.60 38.43
C TRP A 666 -8.97 -6.42 38.67
N ILE A 667 -8.24 -7.50 39.00
CA ILE A 667 -6.78 -7.47 39.14
C ILE A 667 -6.12 -7.04 37.84
N GLU A 668 -6.55 -7.59 36.71
CA GLU A 668 -6.03 -7.20 35.40
C GLU A 668 -6.18 -5.69 35.16
N GLY A 669 -7.37 -5.14 35.44
CA GLY A 669 -7.64 -3.71 35.32
C GLY A 669 -6.77 -2.85 36.24
N PHE A 670 -6.59 -3.26 37.49
CA PHE A 670 -5.84 -2.51 38.50
C PHE A 670 -4.32 -2.59 38.33
N LEU A 671 -3.81 -3.76 37.93
CA LEU A 671 -2.38 -4.03 37.78
C LEU A 671 -1.84 -3.73 36.39
N SER A 672 -2.71 -3.48 35.40
CA SER A 672 -2.30 -3.03 34.08
C SER A 672 -1.35 -1.81 34.12
N GLY A 673 -0.24 -1.88 33.38
CA GLY A 673 0.78 -0.83 33.30
C GLY A 673 2.06 -1.19 34.06
N SER A 674 2.51 -0.33 34.98
CA SER A 674 3.75 -0.57 35.73
C SER A 674 3.50 -1.29 37.06
N GLY A 675 4.27 -2.36 37.27
CA GLY A 675 4.29 -3.16 38.48
C GLY A 675 5.02 -2.51 39.66
N LEU A 676 5.71 -1.38 39.43
CA LEU A 676 6.38 -0.61 40.48
C LEU A 676 5.43 -0.17 41.61
N LEU A 677 4.14 0.03 41.30
CA LEU A 677 3.13 0.36 42.32
C LEU A 677 3.09 -0.69 43.43
N LEU A 678 3.12 -1.97 43.08
CA LEU A 678 3.10 -3.07 44.06
C LEU A 678 4.41 -3.12 44.86
N LEU A 679 5.53 -2.79 44.24
CA LEU A 679 6.84 -2.77 44.89
C LEU A 679 7.00 -1.59 45.87
N HIS A 680 6.37 -0.46 45.59
CA HIS A 680 6.47 0.73 46.46
C HIS A 680 5.37 0.84 47.52
N ASN A 681 4.30 0.06 47.43
CA ASN A 681 3.17 0.11 48.38
C ASN A 681 2.98 -1.23 49.12
N PRO A 682 3.58 -1.38 50.32
CA PRO A 682 3.50 -2.62 51.10
C PRO A 682 2.07 -3.08 51.42
N ALA A 683 1.15 -2.14 51.69
CA ALA A 683 -0.25 -2.46 51.99
C ALA A 683 -0.95 -3.15 50.80
N LEU A 684 -0.74 -2.67 49.57
CA LEU A 684 -1.31 -3.27 48.37
C LEU A 684 -0.68 -4.63 48.04
N TRP A 685 0.63 -4.75 48.26
CA TRP A 685 1.34 -6.03 48.16
C TRP A 685 0.75 -7.08 49.12
N GLN A 686 0.54 -6.71 50.39
CA GLN A 686 0.02 -7.63 51.41
C GLN A 686 -1.40 -8.11 51.12
N VAL A 687 -2.29 -7.24 50.64
CA VAL A 687 -3.66 -7.64 50.27
C VAL A 687 -3.64 -8.65 49.13
N LEU A 688 -2.79 -8.42 48.11
CA LEU A 688 -2.66 -9.32 46.96
C LEU A 688 -2.03 -10.66 47.37
N ASP A 689 -0.96 -10.62 48.18
CA ASP A 689 -0.26 -11.80 48.70
C ASP A 689 -1.19 -12.68 49.55
N HIS A 690 -1.94 -12.07 50.48
CA HIS A 690 -2.90 -12.77 51.33
C HIS A 690 -4.03 -13.41 50.52
N TRP A 691 -4.55 -12.70 49.51
CA TRP A 691 -5.57 -13.25 48.62
C TRP A 691 -5.05 -14.45 47.84
N VAL A 692 -3.90 -14.33 47.16
CA VAL A 692 -3.31 -15.43 46.38
C VAL A 692 -3.02 -16.64 47.28
N ALA A 693 -2.50 -16.43 48.49
CA ALA A 693 -2.22 -17.48 49.46
C ALA A 693 -3.48 -18.15 50.03
N GLY A 694 -4.61 -17.43 50.06
CA GLY A 694 -5.89 -17.91 50.56
C GLY A 694 -6.80 -18.59 49.52
N LEU A 695 -6.42 -18.60 48.23
CA LEU A 695 -7.23 -19.23 47.18
C LEU A 695 -7.26 -20.76 47.31
N PRO A 696 -8.46 -21.40 47.24
CA PRO A 696 -8.57 -22.85 47.11
C PRO A 696 -7.83 -23.36 45.87
N ALA A 697 -7.30 -24.58 45.92
CA ALA A 697 -6.46 -25.14 44.85
C ALA A 697 -7.15 -25.12 43.47
N ASP A 698 -8.42 -25.52 43.39
CA ASP A 698 -9.18 -25.54 42.14
C ASP A 698 -9.43 -24.13 41.58
N THR A 699 -9.74 -23.17 42.45
CA THR A 699 -9.89 -21.75 42.09
C THR A 699 -8.56 -21.16 41.62
N PHE A 700 -7.46 -21.45 42.32
CA PHE A 700 -6.14 -20.99 41.92
C PHE A 700 -5.75 -21.50 40.52
N ILE A 701 -5.98 -22.78 40.23
CA ILE A 701 -5.70 -23.37 38.91
C ILE A 701 -6.54 -22.69 37.83
N ALA A 702 -7.82 -22.42 38.09
CA ALA A 702 -8.70 -21.71 37.15
C ALA A 702 -8.25 -20.26 36.88
N LEU A 703 -7.72 -19.57 37.89
CA LEU A 703 -7.28 -18.17 37.79
C LEU A 703 -5.83 -17.98 37.29
N LEU A 704 -5.02 -19.04 37.34
CA LEU A 704 -3.59 -19.01 36.99
C LEU A 704 -3.29 -18.44 35.59
N PRO A 705 -4.04 -18.78 34.51
CA PRO A 705 -3.78 -18.23 33.18
C PRO A 705 -3.93 -16.70 33.13
N LEU A 706 -4.95 -16.16 33.78
CA LEU A 706 -5.23 -14.72 33.83
C LEU A 706 -4.18 -13.98 34.66
N LEU A 707 -3.85 -14.49 35.85
CA LEU A 707 -2.78 -13.92 36.67
C LEU A 707 -1.45 -13.93 35.91
N ARG A 708 -1.11 -15.04 35.26
CA ARG A 708 0.11 -15.14 34.44
C ARG A 708 0.12 -14.13 33.30
N ARG A 709 -1.01 -13.94 32.60
CA ARG A 709 -1.16 -12.91 31.55
C ARG A 709 -0.87 -11.52 32.13
N THR A 710 -1.56 -11.13 33.20
CA THR A 710 -1.39 -9.81 33.85
C THR A 710 0.06 -9.57 34.26
N PHE A 711 0.68 -10.46 35.03
CA PHE A 711 2.06 -10.28 35.49
C PHE A 711 3.09 -10.36 34.35
N SER A 712 2.81 -11.09 33.25
CA SER A 712 3.74 -11.20 32.12
C SER A 712 3.93 -9.89 31.35
N THR A 713 2.98 -8.95 31.45
CA THR A 713 3.06 -7.63 30.81
C THR A 713 4.11 -6.73 31.46
N PHE A 714 4.55 -7.03 32.68
CA PHE A 714 5.56 -6.25 33.38
C PHE A 714 6.97 -6.45 32.81
N PRO A 715 7.79 -5.37 32.77
CA PRO A 715 9.20 -5.47 32.41
C PRO A 715 9.94 -6.55 33.21
N ALA A 716 10.91 -7.22 32.57
CA ALA A 716 11.68 -8.29 33.21
C ALA A 716 12.35 -7.91 34.55
N PRO A 717 12.88 -6.68 34.74
CA PRO A 717 13.43 -6.25 36.03
C PRO A 717 12.37 -6.19 37.14
N GLU A 718 11.18 -5.66 36.85
CA GLU A 718 10.08 -5.55 37.82
C GLU A 718 9.62 -6.94 38.27
N ARG A 719 9.45 -7.88 37.33
CA ARG A 719 9.08 -9.27 37.64
C ARG A 719 10.13 -9.98 38.51
N ARG A 720 11.42 -9.70 38.29
CA ARG A 720 12.49 -10.24 39.12
C ARG A 720 12.41 -9.71 40.55
N GLN A 721 12.23 -8.39 40.72
CA GLN A 721 12.09 -7.77 42.04
C GLN A 721 10.86 -8.29 42.81
N MET A 722 9.73 -8.47 42.11
CA MET A 722 8.55 -9.11 42.69
C MET A 722 8.85 -10.55 43.15
N GLY A 723 9.52 -11.34 42.30
CA GLY A 723 9.92 -12.70 42.67
C GLY A 723 10.91 -12.76 43.83
N GLU A 724 11.86 -11.82 43.91
CA GLU A 724 12.78 -11.66 45.04
C GLU A 724 12.03 -11.31 46.33
N ARG A 725 11.04 -10.42 46.25
CA ARG A 725 10.19 -10.05 47.39
C ARG A 725 9.34 -11.22 47.90
N VAL A 726 8.76 -12.02 47.00
CA VAL A 726 8.08 -13.27 47.37
C VAL A 726 9.05 -14.25 48.02
N ARG A 727 10.27 -14.40 47.48
CA ARG A 727 11.31 -15.30 48.01
C ARG A 727 11.79 -14.90 49.40
N GLN A 728 11.87 -13.60 49.68
CA GLN A 728 12.25 -13.08 51.00
C GLN A 728 11.15 -13.33 52.05
N GLY A 729 9.89 -13.54 51.63
CA GLY A 729 8.74 -13.64 52.52
C GLY A 729 8.43 -12.31 53.19
N ASN A 730 7.23 -12.17 53.77
CA ASN A 730 6.94 -11.04 54.66
C ASN A 730 7.80 -11.18 55.93
N GLU A 731 9.05 -10.69 55.92
CA GLU A 731 9.69 -10.22 57.15
C GLU A 731 9.01 -8.91 57.57
N ASN A 732 7.75 -9.00 58.00
CA ASN A 732 7.23 -8.00 58.93
C ASN A 732 7.37 -8.59 60.33
N PRO A 733 7.86 -7.82 61.32
CA PRO A 733 7.87 -8.27 62.70
C PRO A 733 6.45 -8.68 63.02
N GLN A 734 6.29 -9.84 63.67
CA GLN A 734 5.05 -10.14 64.35
C GLN A 734 4.68 -8.88 65.13
N VAL A 735 3.61 -8.20 64.71
CA VAL A 735 2.83 -7.45 65.66
C VAL A 735 2.32 -8.55 66.58
N LEU A 736 3.05 -8.75 67.67
CA LEU A 736 2.51 -9.32 68.88
C LEU A 736 1.28 -8.47 69.17
N VAL A 737 0.13 -8.94 68.70
CA VAL A 737 -1.13 -8.67 69.39
C VAL A 737 -0.80 -9.08 70.82
N PRO A 738 -0.73 -8.15 71.79
CA PRO A 738 -0.62 -8.58 73.17
C PRO A 738 -1.79 -9.54 73.34
N ALA A 739 -1.53 -10.75 73.84
CA ALA A 739 -2.59 -11.62 74.29
C ALA A 739 -3.32 -10.85 75.40
N GLY A 740 -4.29 -10.02 75.00
CA GLY A 740 -5.33 -9.56 75.89
C GLY A 740 -6.00 -10.83 76.34
N GLU A 741 -5.95 -11.07 77.65
CA GLU A 741 -6.57 -12.21 78.30
C GLU A 741 -7.95 -12.45 77.67
N PHE A 742 -8.10 -13.62 77.05
CA PHE A 742 -9.38 -14.04 76.50
C PHE A 742 -10.34 -14.21 77.68
N ASP A 743 -11.25 -13.26 77.85
CA ASP A 743 -12.28 -13.28 78.87
C ASP A 743 -13.35 -14.31 78.45
N CYS A 744 -13.15 -15.55 78.90
CA CYS A 744 -14.05 -16.67 78.64
C CYS A 744 -15.49 -16.35 79.09
N ASP A 745 -15.67 -15.64 80.20
CA ASP A 745 -16.99 -15.33 80.74
C ASP A 745 -17.76 -14.38 79.81
N ARG A 746 -17.05 -13.42 79.20
CA ARG A 746 -17.64 -12.50 78.23
C ARG A 746 -17.90 -13.16 76.87
N ALA A 747 -17.08 -14.13 76.48
CA ALA A 747 -17.33 -14.95 75.28
C ALA A 747 -18.56 -15.84 75.46
N ASP A 748 -18.68 -16.51 76.62
CA ASP A 748 -19.81 -17.39 76.94
C ASP A 748 -21.14 -16.64 77.05
N ALA A 749 -21.12 -15.36 77.48
CA ALA A 749 -22.31 -14.53 77.55
C ALA A 749 -22.97 -14.25 76.17
N VAL A 750 -22.22 -14.36 75.07
CA VAL A 750 -22.70 -14.04 73.72
C VAL A 750 -23.15 -15.31 72.96
N LEU A 751 -22.69 -16.50 73.38
CA LEU A 751 -23.02 -17.78 72.75
C LEU A 751 -24.53 -18.07 72.68
N PRO A 752 -25.36 -17.78 73.71
CA PRO A 752 -26.81 -17.99 73.65
C PRO A 752 -27.50 -17.21 72.53
N LEU A 753 -27.09 -15.96 72.31
CA LEU A 753 -27.66 -15.10 71.28
C LEU A 753 -27.22 -15.53 69.89
N VAL A 754 -25.95 -15.94 69.75
CA VAL A 754 -25.39 -16.44 68.48
C VAL A 754 -26.04 -17.77 68.10
N ALA A 755 -26.27 -18.67 69.06
CA ALA A 755 -26.98 -19.92 68.81
C ALA A 755 -28.44 -19.68 68.37
N GLN A 756 -29.14 -18.70 68.97
CA GLN A 756 -30.46 -18.27 68.52
C GLN A 756 -30.46 -17.71 67.09
N LEU A 757 -29.50 -16.86 66.75
CA LEU A 757 -29.37 -16.28 65.40
C LEU A 757 -29.03 -17.33 64.33
N LEU A 758 -28.30 -18.38 64.71
CA LEU A 758 -27.91 -19.48 63.82
C LEU A 758 -28.90 -20.65 63.83
N GLY A 759 -30.01 -20.56 64.58
CA GLY A 759 -31.04 -21.59 64.66
C GLY A 759 -30.59 -22.88 65.36
N LEU A 760 -29.56 -22.81 66.19
CA LEU A 760 -29.00 -23.92 66.95
C LEU A 760 -29.60 -23.90 68.37
N SER A 761 -30.16 -25.02 68.83
CA SER A 761 -30.50 -25.18 70.24
C SER A 761 -29.22 -25.53 71.02
N LEU A 762 -28.80 -24.65 71.93
CA LEU A 762 -27.71 -24.92 72.87
C LEU A 762 -28.05 -26.01 73.88
#